data_AF-A0A8H6VT79-F1
#
_entry.id   AF-A0A8H6VT79-F1
#
_cell.length_a   1.000
_cell.length_b   1.000
_cell.length_c   1.000
_cell.angle_alpha   90.00
_cell.angle_beta   90.00
_cell.angle_gamma   90.00
#
_symmetry.space_group_name_H-M   'P 1'
#
loop_
_entity.id
_entity.type
_entity.pdbx_description
1 polymer ?
#
loop_
_entity_poly.entity_id
_entity_poly.type
_entity_poly.pdbx_seq_one_letter_code
_entity_poly.pdbx_strand_id
1 'polypeptide(L)'
;MHDSLRLSKMHRLPLSLKIAAEKVLRRGADMTEGLDVLAAAARTQEHSALLLPVFYDMLDTGVLPELCAPGFVEENINAARTHATCAAWGIDGVQRVTHVITAAALSDIWRRCLPWIKFLSEYTMALQVWLPWSLLRSNSATPSGELPALWLRMLTRLLDHSITLDSAVVGETRGFRIMFGEAWAHLVQMEPDDVASLQDLAMPLTLIMRSTDTDIIRDITEGAGGKRALATVIVTDLCNQWPAATPASSASLRRAASLFTLLRLALDNGLTEELQSEGIVAALTTICCSLSAATPADGMRAELLHDGLSLLVRVLNGPWQQVGVRIAQCIKAGLFVVLRTVARWLSPANTNLLIELFRETLPPLLPLRPVAAVLHEALLKVHDMDSALYIPSPELLRVWNRLKEQGISRTVVFSAYKDRSSETALVACSNLDCCNIWERHAMKRCGGCRHRLYCSRSCQRQDWRYGNHRLDCAKLAIPDSLDMLSHYADREFTIALLNHDYEVQRSAIAPLLLKGLLNLMSNNLNTELAIRWVYRYEDFYANNEGFLLASATILPLDRTPYAGFYGAPGSGTPMRRAFDAGRVMLHMLDLRVPYPVYSLDVRSYALPLRSATGKLFTGLHRLAVDIMAAGGSAADVESYASQIAALVKEDGLVAHSAVVVMQPVGPGDTIVHSQGFIE
;
A
#
# COMPACT_ATOMS: atom_id res chain seq x y z
N MET A 1 -42.02 2.22 -23.39
CA MET A 1 -42.81 1.03 -22.99
C MET A 1 -42.86 0.03 -24.12
N HIS A 2 -42.02 -0.99 -23.99
CA HIS A 2 -41.89 -2.13 -24.89
C HIS A 2 -43.17 -2.98 -24.94
N ASP A 3 -43.41 -3.62 -26.08
CA ASP A 3 -44.67 -4.35 -26.33
C ASP A 3 -44.86 -5.56 -25.41
N SER A 4 -43.80 -6.18 -24.89
CA SER A 4 -43.88 -7.26 -23.88
C SER A 4 -44.42 -6.80 -22.53
N LEU A 5 -44.48 -5.49 -22.26
CA LEU A 5 -44.89 -4.92 -20.98
C LEU A 5 -46.32 -4.39 -21.00
N ARG A 6 -47.01 -4.44 -22.14
CA ARG A 6 -48.38 -3.94 -22.28
C ARG A 6 -49.36 -4.88 -21.58
N LEU A 7 -50.14 -4.35 -20.63
CA LEU A 7 -51.23 -5.07 -19.95
C LEU A 7 -52.26 -5.68 -20.92
N SER A 8 -52.37 -5.17 -22.14
CA SER A 8 -53.23 -5.76 -23.17
C SER A 8 -52.91 -7.23 -23.44
N LYS A 9 -51.72 -7.74 -23.12
CA LYS A 9 -51.37 -9.17 -23.26
C LYS A 9 -52.01 -10.09 -22.22
N MET A 10 -52.58 -9.53 -21.15
CA MET A 10 -53.22 -10.27 -20.05
C MET A 10 -54.45 -11.07 -20.51
N HIS A 11 -55.09 -10.72 -21.63
CA HIS A 11 -56.23 -11.48 -22.17
C HIS A 11 -55.87 -12.92 -22.56
N ARG A 12 -54.58 -13.24 -22.69
CA ARG A 12 -54.07 -14.57 -23.03
C ARG A 12 -53.83 -15.45 -21.80
N LEU A 13 -53.93 -14.91 -20.59
CA LEU A 13 -53.79 -15.70 -19.37
C LEU A 13 -54.99 -16.65 -19.21
N PRO A 14 -54.77 -17.87 -18.67
CA PRO A 14 -55.86 -18.70 -18.16
C PRO A 14 -56.77 -17.91 -17.21
N LEU A 15 -58.07 -18.21 -17.22
CA LEU A 15 -59.08 -17.43 -16.49
C LEU A 15 -58.73 -17.26 -15.00
N SER A 16 -58.23 -18.30 -14.33
CA SER A 16 -57.81 -18.24 -12.93
C SER A 16 -56.66 -17.26 -12.69
N LEU A 17 -55.63 -17.27 -13.55
CA LEU A 17 -54.49 -16.34 -13.46
C LEU A 17 -54.90 -14.92 -13.84
N LYS A 18 -55.81 -14.76 -14.80
CA LYS A 18 -56.36 -13.45 -15.16
C LYS A 18 -57.13 -12.83 -13.98
N ILE A 19 -57.97 -13.62 -13.29
CA ILE A 19 -58.69 -13.16 -12.09
C ILE A 19 -57.69 -12.76 -10.99
N ALA A 20 -56.66 -13.57 -10.75
CA ALA A 20 -55.62 -13.24 -9.78
C ALA A 20 -54.86 -11.96 -10.15
N ALA A 21 -54.48 -11.79 -11.43
CA ALA A 21 -53.82 -10.59 -11.92
C ALA A 21 -54.70 -9.34 -11.76
N GLU A 22 -55.98 -9.41 -12.13
CA GLU A 22 -56.92 -8.30 -11.94
C GLU A 22 -57.13 -7.96 -10.45
N LYS A 23 -57.17 -8.96 -9.57
CA LYS A 23 -57.25 -8.77 -8.11
C LYS A 23 -56.04 -7.98 -7.59
N VAL A 24 -54.84 -8.34 -8.04
CA VAL A 24 -53.59 -7.67 -7.66
C VAL A 24 -53.49 -6.25 -8.22
N LEU A 25 -53.85 -6.05 -9.50
CA LEU A 25 -53.79 -4.73 -10.15
C LEU A 25 -54.78 -3.72 -9.55
N ARG A 26 -55.87 -4.19 -8.92
CA ARG A 26 -56.82 -3.32 -8.20
C ARG A 26 -56.28 -2.79 -6.86
N ARG A 27 -55.14 -3.28 -6.37
CA ARG A 27 -54.46 -2.82 -5.14
C ARG A 27 -55.34 -2.86 -3.87
N GLY A 28 -56.21 -3.88 -3.77
CA GLY A 28 -57.15 -4.04 -2.63
C GLY A 28 -56.52 -4.64 -1.36
N ALA A 29 -57.30 -4.75 -0.28
CA ALA A 29 -56.83 -5.29 1.00
C ALA A 29 -56.48 -6.81 0.98
N ASP A 30 -56.93 -7.55 -0.03
CA ASP A 30 -56.81 -9.00 -0.15
C ASP A 30 -55.99 -9.41 -1.41
N MET A 31 -54.80 -8.82 -1.57
CA MET A 31 -53.93 -9.15 -2.71
C MET A 31 -53.08 -10.40 -2.48
N THR A 32 -52.83 -10.81 -1.23
CA THR A 32 -51.89 -11.88 -0.89
C THR A 32 -52.22 -13.20 -1.59
N GLU A 33 -53.48 -13.61 -1.59
CA GLU A 33 -53.92 -14.82 -2.30
C GLU A 33 -53.65 -14.74 -3.82
N GLY A 34 -53.92 -13.58 -4.42
CA GLY A 34 -53.64 -13.34 -5.83
C GLY A 34 -52.14 -13.42 -6.13
N LEU A 35 -51.32 -12.81 -5.27
CA LEU A 35 -49.86 -12.79 -5.41
C LEU A 35 -49.25 -14.19 -5.31
N ASP A 36 -49.70 -15.01 -4.37
CA ASP A 36 -49.24 -16.40 -4.23
C ASP A 36 -49.55 -17.23 -5.49
N VAL A 37 -50.75 -17.06 -6.05
CA VAL A 37 -51.16 -17.72 -7.30
C VAL A 37 -50.28 -17.27 -8.47
N LEU A 38 -50.03 -15.96 -8.62
CA LEU A 38 -49.17 -15.44 -9.68
C LEU A 38 -47.71 -15.89 -9.52
N ALA A 39 -47.19 -15.92 -8.30
CA ALA A 39 -45.83 -16.36 -8.00
C ALA A 39 -45.62 -17.85 -8.26
N ALA A 40 -46.63 -18.69 -7.98
CA ALA A 40 -46.61 -20.10 -8.35
C ALA A 40 -46.62 -20.27 -9.87
N ALA A 41 -47.47 -19.53 -10.58
CA ALA A 41 -47.58 -19.59 -12.04
C ALA A 41 -46.32 -19.08 -12.77
N ALA A 42 -45.65 -18.06 -12.22
CA ALA A 42 -44.40 -17.50 -12.77
C ALA A 42 -43.24 -18.51 -12.81
N ARG A 43 -43.35 -19.66 -12.14
CA ARG A 43 -42.37 -20.77 -12.23
C ARG A 43 -42.51 -21.59 -13.52
N THR A 44 -43.62 -21.43 -14.24
CA THR A 44 -43.88 -22.16 -15.49
C THR A 44 -43.53 -21.28 -16.69
N GLN A 45 -42.69 -21.79 -17.59
CA GLN A 45 -42.21 -21.05 -18.76
C GLN A 45 -43.35 -20.51 -19.63
N GLU A 46 -44.47 -21.23 -19.70
CA GLU A 46 -45.67 -20.87 -20.45
C GLU A 46 -46.29 -19.54 -19.98
N HIS A 47 -46.35 -19.31 -18.67
CA HIS A 47 -47.02 -18.15 -18.10
C HIS A 47 -46.09 -16.96 -17.85
N SER A 48 -44.78 -17.17 -17.72
CA SER A 48 -43.80 -16.12 -17.42
C SER A 48 -43.92 -14.89 -18.33
N ALA A 49 -44.02 -15.11 -19.65
CA ALA A 49 -44.12 -14.02 -20.63
C ALA A 49 -45.45 -13.24 -20.55
N LEU A 50 -46.52 -13.90 -20.11
CA LEU A 50 -47.85 -13.30 -19.98
C LEU A 50 -48.04 -12.56 -18.65
N LEU A 51 -47.27 -12.95 -17.63
CA LEU A 51 -47.27 -12.33 -16.30
C LEU A 51 -46.37 -11.10 -16.19
N LEU A 52 -45.35 -10.98 -17.06
CA LEU A 52 -44.43 -9.84 -17.06
C LEU A 52 -45.13 -8.46 -17.07
N PRO A 53 -46.17 -8.19 -17.89
CA PRO A 53 -46.93 -6.94 -17.82
C PRO A 53 -47.55 -6.64 -16.46
N VAL A 54 -48.01 -7.67 -15.75
CA VAL A 54 -48.66 -7.53 -14.43
C VAL A 54 -47.63 -7.09 -13.41
N PHE A 55 -46.48 -7.77 -13.36
CA PHE A 55 -45.38 -7.39 -12.47
C PHE A 55 -44.81 -6.00 -12.80
N TYR A 56 -44.72 -5.64 -14.09
CA TYR A 56 -44.29 -4.30 -14.51
C TYR A 56 -45.26 -3.18 -14.08
N ASP A 57 -46.58 -3.45 -14.08
CA ASP A 57 -47.58 -2.48 -13.64
C ASP A 57 -47.60 -2.29 -12.12
N MET A 58 -47.29 -3.35 -11.37
CA MET A 58 -47.10 -3.28 -9.91
C MET A 58 -45.92 -2.38 -9.50
N LEU A 59 -45.02 -2.07 -10.45
CA LEU A 59 -43.87 -1.18 -10.27
C LEU A 59 -44.16 0.26 -10.72
N ASP A 60 -45.42 0.64 -10.87
CA ASP A 60 -45.81 2.02 -11.18
C ASP A 60 -45.18 3.03 -10.20
N THR A 61 -44.37 3.93 -10.73
CA THR A 61 -43.64 4.94 -9.96
C THR A 61 -44.43 6.23 -9.76
N GLY A 62 -45.60 6.37 -10.39
CA GLY A 62 -46.45 7.56 -10.29
C GLY A 62 -46.92 7.87 -8.87
N VAL A 63 -46.93 6.86 -7.98
CA VAL A 63 -47.32 7.00 -6.57
C VAL A 63 -46.18 7.44 -5.65
N LEU A 64 -44.90 7.34 -6.09
CA LEU A 64 -43.75 7.66 -5.24
C LEU A 64 -43.69 9.13 -4.78
N PRO A 65 -44.03 10.14 -5.61
CA PRO A 65 -44.03 11.54 -5.15
C PRO A 65 -44.96 11.78 -3.95
N GLU A 66 -46.10 11.11 -3.90
CA GLU A 66 -47.03 11.17 -2.77
C GLU A 66 -46.45 10.46 -1.55
N LEU A 67 -45.87 9.26 -1.75
CA LEU A 67 -45.27 8.46 -0.68
C LEU A 67 -44.04 9.11 -0.03
N CYS A 68 -43.25 9.85 -0.81
CA CYS A 68 -42.08 10.57 -0.33
C CYS A 68 -42.42 11.97 0.22
N ALA A 69 -43.68 12.39 0.20
CA ALA A 69 -44.06 13.68 0.76
C ALA A 69 -43.81 13.69 2.29
N PRO A 70 -43.22 14.75 2.86
CA PRO A 70 -42.97 14.83 4.30
C PRO A 70 -44.24 14.57 5.11
N GLY A 71 -44.20 13.60 6.04
CA GLY A 71 -45.35 13.24 6.90
C GLY A 71 -46.33 12.22 6.30
N PHE A 72 -46.28 11.94 4.99
CA PHE A 72 -47.26 11.04 4.35
C PHE A 72 -47.23 9.62 4.89
N VAL A 73 -46.04 9.06 5.12
CA VAL A 73 -45.90 7.68 5.62
C VAL A 73 -46.54 7.52 7.01
N GLU A 74 -46.52 8.57 7.83
CA GLU A 74 -47.13 8.57 9.16
C GLU A 74 -48.66 8.70 9.07
N GLU A 75 -49.16 9.56 8.18
CA GLU A 75 -50.60 9.85 8.05
C GLU A 75 -51.35 8.78 7.24
N ASN A 76 -50.68 8.09 6.32
CA ASN A 76 -51.29 7.14 5.38
C ASN A 76 -50.50 5.83 5.26
N ILE A 77 -50.15 5.28 6.43
CA ILE A 77 -49.34 4.08 6.60
C ILE A 77 -49.88 2.87 5.83
N ASN A 78 -51.21 2.73 5.73
CA ASN A 78 -51.85 1.61 5.04
C ASN A 78 -51.68 1.70 3.52
N ALA A 79 -51.80 2.89 2.93
CA ALA A 79 -51.55 3.07 1.50
C ALA A 79 -50.06 2.85 1.18
N ALA A 80 -49.17 3.43 1.97
CA ALA A 80 -47.72 3.23 1.81
C ALA A 80 -47.34 1.75 1.91
N ARG A 81 -47.88 1.02 2.88
CA ARG A 81 -47.69 -0.43 3.01
C ARG A 81 -48.19 -1.20 1.79
N THR A 82 -49.40 -0.89 1.31
CA THR A 82 -50.00 -1.55 0.14
C THR A 82 -49.12 -1.35 -1.08
N HIS A 83 -48.69 -0.13 -1.36
CA HIS A 83 -47.83 0.17 -2.51
C HIS A 83 -46.44 -0.43 -2.38
N ALA A 84 -45.80 -0.36 -1.20
CA ALA A 84 -44.50 -0.99 -0.95
C ALA A 84 -44.58 -2.51 -1.13
N THR A 85 -45.67 -3.13 -0.69
CA THR A 85 -45.92 -4.57 -0.85
C THR A 85 -46.13 -4.93 -2.32
N CYS A 86 -46.96 -4.16 -3.05
CA CYS A 86 -47.10 -4.30 -4.51
C CYS A 86 -45.75 -4.20 -5.21
N ALA A 87 -44.95 -3.19 -4.89
CA ALA A 87 -43.66 -2.99 -5.51
C ALA A 87 -42.69 -4.14 -5.21
N ALA A 88 -42.60 -4.58 -3.95
CA ALA A 88 -41.75 -5.71 -3.56
C ALA A 88 -42.11 -6.99 -4.34
N TRP A 89 -43.41 -7.29 -4.46
CA TRP A 89 -43.88 -8.42 -5.26
C TRP A 89 -43.70 -8.22 -6.77
N GLY A 90 -43.84 -6.99 -7.26
CA GLY A 90 -43.55 -6.65 -8.65
C GLY A 90 -42.09 -6.95 -8.97
N ILE A 91 -41.18 -6.62 -8.06
CA ILE A 91 -39.76 -6.90 -8.19
C ILE A 91 -39.49 -8.41 -8.14
N ASP A 92 -39.99 -9.13 -7.13
CA ASP A 92 -39.84 -10.60 -7.04
C ASP A 92 -40.44 -11.30 -8.28
N GLY A 93 -41.60 -10.84 -8.74
CA GLY A 93 -42.25 -11.32 -9.95
C GLY A 93 -41.38 -11.13 -11.19
N VAL A 94 -40.86 -9.91 -11.42
CA VAL A 94 -39.88 -9.61 -12.47
C VAL A 94 -38.66 -10.53 -12.36
N GLN A 95 -38.15 -10.76 -11.15
CA GLN A 95 -37.01 -11.64 -10.91
C GLN A 95 -37.30 -13.09 -11.35
N ARG A 96 -38.50 -13.62 -11.08
CA ARG A 96 -38.90 -14.99 -11.45
C ARG A 96 -39.05 -15.17 -12.97
N VAL A 97 -39.49 -14.11 -13.65
CA VAL A 97 -39.72 -14.12 -15.11
C VAL A 97 -38.57 -13.51 -15.91
N THR A 98 -37.39 -13.31 -15.30
CA THR A 98 -36.21 -12.72 -15.94
C THR A 98 -35.85 -13.37 -17.28
N HIS A 99 -35.96 -14.70 -17.38
CA HIS A 99 -35.66 -15.49 -18.60
C HIS A 99 -36.52 -15.15 -19.84
N VAL A 100 -37.65 -14.44 -19.69
CA VAL A 100 -38.49 -13.99 -20.82
C VAL A 100 -38.38 -12.48 -21.11
N ILE A 101 -37.57 -11.74 -20.34
CA ILE A 101 -37.38 -10.30 -20.54
C ILE A 101 -36.43 -10.08 -21.71
N THR A 102 -36.88 -9.34 -22.73
CA THR A 102 -36.01 -8.93 -23.84
C THR A 102 -35.12 -7.76 -23.41
N ALA A 103 -33.93 -7.64 -24.01
CA ALA A 103 -33.02 -6.52 -23.73
C ALA A 103 -33.70 -5.13 -23.90
N ALA A 104 -34.57 -4.98 -24.90
CA ALA A 104 -35.32 -3.74 -25.14
C ALA A 104 -36.40 -3.46 -24.07
N ALA A 105 -37.02 -4.49 -23.48
CA ALA A 105 -37.98 -4.31 -22.39
C ALA A 105 -37.30 -3.93 -21.06
N LEU A 106 -36.06 -4.35 -20.89
CA LEU A 106 -35.35 -4.18 -19.64
C LEU A 106 -35.12 -2.72 -19.26
N SER A 107 -34.85 -1.83 -20.22
CA SER A 107 -34.70 -0.39 -19.94
C SER A 107 -35.98 0.20 -19.31
N ASP A 108 -37.15 -0.18 -19.81
CA ASP A 108 -38.43 0.25 -19.25
C ASP A 108 -38.65 -0.33 -17.85
N ILE A 109 -38.40 -1.64 -17.65
CA ILE A 109 -38.51 -2.29 -16.34
C ILE A 109 -37.58 -1.62 -15.32
N TRP A 110 -36.34 -1.36 -15.72
CA TRP A 110 -35.31 -0.76 -14.87
C TRP A 110 -35.69 0.65 -14.40
N ARG A 111 -36.26 1.48 -15.30
CA ARG A 111 -36.80 2.81 -14.97
C ARG A 111 -37.87 2.78 -13.89
N ARG A 112 -38.58 1.66 -13.73
CA ARG A 112 -39.60 1.46 -12.70
C ARG A 112 -39.07 0.79 -11.43
N CYS A 113 -38.18 -0.21 -11.56
CA CYS A 113 -37.55 -0.85 -10.40
C CYS A 113 -36.71 0.12 -9.59
N LEU A 114 -35.87 0.93 -10.24
CA LEU A 114 -34.86 1.74 -9.54
C LEU A 114 -35.47 2.72 -8.51
N PRO A 115 -36.52 3.52 -8.82
CA PRO A 115 -37.14 4.41 -7.84
C PRO A 115 -37.74 3.66 -6.65
N TRP A 116 -38.37 2.51 -6.90
CA TRP A 116 -38.92 1.67 -5.84
C TRP A 116 -37.86 1.08 -4.94
N ILE A 117 -36.74 0.60 -5.52
CA ILE A 117 -35.64 0.07 -4.72
C ILE A 117 -35.05 1.16 -3.82
N LYS A 118 -34.85 2.38 -4.36
CA LYS A 118 -34.38 3.52 -3.56
C LYS A 118 -35.33 3.83 -2.40
N PHE A 119 -36.63 3.91 -2.69
CA PHE A 119 -37.66 4.12 -1.67
C PHE A 119 -37.63 3.04 -0.60
N LEU A 120 -37.64 1.76 -1.01
CA LEU A 120 -37.63 0.65 -0.06
C LEU A 120 -36.35 0.64 0.79
N SER A 121 -35.18 0.97 0.22
CA SER A 121 -33.91 1.11 0.95
C SER A 121 -34.00 2.20 2.02
N GLU A 122 -34.41 3.41 1.63
CA GLU A 122 -34.50 4.59 2.52
C GLU A 122 -35.48 4.38 3.67
N TYR A 123 -36.62 3.74 3.41
CA TYR A 123 -37.67 3.50 4.40
C TYR A 123 -37.60 2.09 5.02
N THR A 124 -36.50 1.34 4.82
CA THR A 124 -36.39 -0.05 5.29
C THR A 124 -36.82 -0.18 6.74
N MET A 125 -36.22 0.59 7.66
CA MET A 125 -36.52 0.49 9.10
C MET A 125 -37.99 0.73 9.44
N ALA A 126 -38.67 1.66 8.78
CA ALA A 126 -40.10 1.90 8.98
C ALA A 126 -40.93 0.72 8.43
N LEU A 127 -40.57 0.24 7.24
CA LEU A 127 -41.27 -0.84 6.54
C LEU A 127 -41.02 -2.24 7.14
N GLN A 128 -39.92 -2.45 7.88
CA GLN A 128 -39.57 -3.72 8.51
C GLN A 128 -40.66 -4.27 9.46
N VAL A 129 -41.49 -3.38 10.02
CA VAL A 129 -42.62 -3.77 10.89
C VAL A 129 -43.81 -4.30 10.07
N TRP A 130 -43.89 -3.96 8.78
CA TRP A 130 -45.12 -4.13 7.98
C TRP A 130 -44.98 -5.05 6.77
N LEU A 131 -43.78 -5.16 6.20
CA LEU A 131 -43.54 -6.07 5.09
C LEU A 131 -43.54 -7.52 5.60
N PRO A 132 -44.36 -8.43 5.04
CA PRO A 132 -44.31 -9.83 5.40
C PRO A 132 -42.92 -10.38 5.04
N TRP A 133 -42.09 -10.62 6.05
CA TRP A 133 -40.73 -11.16 5.85
C TRP A 133 -40.70 -12.48 5.09
N SER A 134 -41.80 -13.23 5.08
CA SER A 134 -41.98 -14.42 4.23
C SER A 134 -41.79 -14.15 2.74
N LEU A 135 -41.92 -12.89 2.29
CA LEU A 135 -41.69 -12.46 0.91
C LEU A 135 -40.22 -12.18 0.58
N LEU A 136 -39.45 -11.78 1.59
CA LEU A 136 -38.04 -11.44 1.46
C LEU A 136 -37.13 -12.63 1.79
N ARG A 137 -37.66 -13.61 2.55
CA ARG A 137 -36.98 -14.88 2.84
C ARG A 137 -36.83 -15.74 1.59
N SER A 138 -35.61 -15.79 1.07
CA SER A 138 -35.06 -17.08 0.64
C SER A 138 -34.91 -17.98 1.87
N ASN A 139 -34.74 -19.29 1.74
CA ASN A 139 -34.66 -20.27 2.84
C ASN A 139 -33.59 -20.04 3.96
N SER A 140 -32.95 -18.87 4.05
CA SER A 140 -32.01 -18.45 5.10
C SER A 140 -32.72 -17.76 6.28
N ALA A 141 -32.13 -17.82 7.47
CA ALA A 141 -32.83 -17.66 8.75
C ALA A 141 -32.74 -16.27 9.43
N THR A 142 -32.27 -15.21 8.77
CA THR A 142 -31.93 -13.93 9.41
C THR A 142 -32.63 -12.70 8.76
N PRO A 143 -33.55 -12.00 9.46
CA PRO A 143 -34.43 -10.99 8.84
C PRO A 143 -33.82 -9.60 8.56
N SER A 144 -32.74 -9.15 9.21
CA SER A 144 -32.39 -7.72 9.19
C SER A 144 -31.55 -7.22 7.99
N GLY A 145 -31.24 -8.07 7.00
CA GLY A 145 -30.35 -7.72 5.89
C GLY A 145 -30.81 -8.10 4.47
N GLU A 146 -32.05 -8.56 4.31
CA GLU A 146 -32.47 -9.24 3.07
C GLU A 146 -32.71 -8.30 1.88
N LEU A 147 -33.01 -7.02 2.10
CA LEU A 147 -33.37 -6.10 1.00
C LEU A 147 -32.19 -5.82 0.05
N PRO A 148 -31.02 -5.35 0.52
CA PRO A 148 -29.86 -5.17 -0.35
C PRO A 148 -29.41 -6.47 -1.04
N ALA A 149 -29.47 -7.60 -0.33
CA ALA A 149 -29.15 -8.92 -0.87
C ALA A 149 -30.17 -9.37 -1.94
N LEU A 150 -31.46 -9.09 -1.74
CA LEU A 150 -32.51 -9.36 -2.72
C LEU A 150 -32.32 -8.51 -3.97
N TRP A 151 -31.98 -7.22 -3.81
CA TRP A 151 -31.67 -6.34 -4.93
C TRP A 151 -30.51 -6.86 -5.73
N LEU A 152 -29.43 -7.25 -5.06
CA LEU A 152 -28.29 -7.82 -5.75
C LEU A 152 -28.65 -9.12 -6.47
N ARG A 153 -29.38 -10.04 -5.83
CA ARG A 153 -29.82 -11.29 -6.49
C ARG A 153 -30.75 -11.04 -7.67
N MET A 154 -31.60 -10.03 -7.60
CA MET A 154 -32.40 -9.61 -8.75
C MET A 154 -31.48 -9.14 -9.87
N LEU A 155 -30.50 -8.29 -9.54
CA LEU A 155 -29.54 -7.75 -10.49
C LEU A 155 -28.73 -8.87 -11.13
N THR A 156 -28.10 -9.74 -10.35
CA THR A 156 -27.33 -10.88 -10.85
C THR A 156 -28.17 -11.73 -11.79
N ARG A 157 -29.44 -12.02 -11.46
CA ARG A 157 -30.33 -12.77 -12.37
C ARG A 157 -30.73 -12.02 -13.63
N LEU A 158 -30.98 -10.71 -13.53
CA LEU A 158 -31.24 -9.88 -14.71
C LEU A 158 -30.02 -9.91 -15.63
N LEU A 159 -28.81 -9.76 -15.07
CA LEU A 159 -27.55 -9.74 -15.79
C LEU A 159 -27.18 -11.11 -16.38
N ASP A 160 -27.42 -12.21 -15.66
CA ASP A 160 -27.16 -13.58 -16.11
C ASP A 160 -28.00 -13.95 -17.34
N HIS A 161 -29.25 -13.47 -17.41
CA HIS A 161 -30.15 -13.76 -18.53
C HIS A 161 -30.02 -12.78 -19.70
N SER A 162 -29.45 -11.60 -19.49
CA SER A 162 -29.15 -10.66 -20.55
C SER A 162 -27.64 -10.51 -20.72
N ILE A 163 -27.00 -11.51 -21.31
CA ILE A 163 -25.61 -11.39 -21.80
C ILE A 163 -25.46 -10.20 -22.77
N THR A 164 -26.58 -9.72 -23.33
CA THR A 164 -26.70 -8.54 -24.21
C THR A 164 -27.25 -7.29 -23.52
N LEU A 165 -27.31 -7.25 -22.17
CA LEU A 165 -27.54 -5.98 -21.47
C LEU A 165 -26.49 -5.01 -21.98
N ASP A 166 -26.95 -4.00 -22.69
CA ASP A 166 -26.11 -2.91 -23.13
C ASP A 166 -25.43 -2.37 -21.87
N SER A 167 -24.09 -2.45 -21.81
CA SER A 167 -23.30 -1.94 -20.69
C SER A 167 -23.68 -0.49 -20.39
N ALA A 168 -24.28 0.22 -21.35
CA ALA A 168 -24.94 1.50 -21.20
C ALA A 168 -25.98 1.54 -20.07
N VAL A 169 -26.98 0.65 -19.99
CA VAL A 169 -28.07 0.82 -19.00
C VAL A 169 -27.57 0.70 -17.56
N VAL A 170 -26.75 -0.32 -17.30
CA VAL A 170 -26.20 -0.59 -15.97
C VAL A 170 -25.05 0.37 -15.64
N GLY A 171 -24.19 0.61 -16.63
CA GLY A 171 -23.02 1.46 -16.51
C GLY A 171 -23.32 2.95 -16.44
N GLU A 172 -24.38 3.46 -17.07
CA GLU A 172 -24.73 4.89 -17.11
C GLU A 172 -25.73 5.30 -16.02
N THR A 173 -26.39 4.34 -15.37
CA THR A 173 -27.35 4.67 -14.31
C THR A 173 -26.62 4.94 -12.99
N ARG A 174 -26.33 6.21 -12.67
CA ARG A 174 -25.72 6.62 -11.38
C ARG A 174 -26.38 5.97 -10.15
N GLY A 175 -27.71 5.98 -10.09
CA GLY A 175 -28.45 5.41 -8.95
C GLY A 175 -28.21 3.91 -8.75
N PHE A 176 -27.90 3.18 -9.82
CA PHE A 176 -27.51 1.78 -9.74
C PHE A 176 -26.15 1.60 -9.06
N ARG A 177 -25.16 2.43 -9.43
CA ARG A 177 -23.80 2.35 -8.89
C ARG A 177 -23.74 2.67 -7.40
N ILE A 178 -24.54 3.65 -6.96
CA ILE A 178 -24.72 3.98 -5.53
C ILE A 178 -25.32 2.78 -4.80
N MET A 179 -26.46 2.26 -5.28
CA MET A 179 -27.11 1.11 -4.67
C MET A 179 -26.22 -0.15 -4.62
N PHE A 180 -25.41 -0.38 -5.66
CA PHE A 180 -24.43 -1.46 -5.65
C PHE A 180 -23.41 -1.28 -4.53
N GLY A 181 -22.88 -0.06 -4.34
CA GLY A 181 -21.99 0.26 -3.23
C GLY A 181 -22.63 0.00 -1.86
N GLU A 182 -23.89 0.42 -1.66
CA GLU A 182 -24.67 0.18 -0.43
C GLU A 182 -24.84 -1.33 -0.17
N ALA A 183 -25.30 -2.07 -1.19
CA ALA A 183 -25.56 -3.50 -1.07
C ALA A 183 -24.30 -4.31 -0.82
N TRP A 184 -23.21 -3.96 -1.52
CA TRP A 184 -21.93 -4.62 -1.31
C TRP A 184 -21.39 -4.36 0.10
N ALA A 185 -21.45 -3.11 0.57
CA ALA A 185 -21.03 -2.77 1.93
C ALA A 185 -21.82 -3.55 2.97
N HIS A 186 -23.14 -3.65 2.78
CA HIS A 186 -24.02 -4.41 3.66
C HIS A 186 -23.69 -5.90 3.69
N LEU A 187 -23.53 -6.54 2.52
CA LEU A 187 -23.24 -7.97 2.41
C LEU A 187 -21.90 -8.33 3.07
N VAL A 188 -20.86 -7.52 2.83
CA VAL A 188 -19.53 -7.75 3.42
C VAL A 188 -19.54 -7.59 4.95
N GLN A 189 -20.38 -6.70 5.50
CA GLN A 189 -20.47 -6.48 6.95
C GLN A 189 -21.33 -7.51 7.68
N MET A 190 -22.46 -7.91 7.09
CA MET A 190 -23.45 -8.76 7.78
C MET A 190 -23.18 -10.26 7.61
N GLU A 191 -22.68 -10.68 6.45
CA GLU A 191 -22.54 -12.08 6.08
C GLU A 191 -21.15 -12.37 5.51
N PRO A 192 -20.05 -12.11 6.26
CA PRO A 192 -18.70 -12.31 5.75
C PRO A 192 -18.41 -13.76 5.34
N ASP A 193 -19.13 -14.72 5.94
CA ASP A 193 -19.00 -16.16 5.67
C ASP A 193 -19.92 -16.66 4.53
N ASP A 194 -20.88 -15.85 4.05
CA ASP A 194 -21.74 -16.24 2.91
C ASP A 194 -21.04 -15.98 1.57
N VAL A 195 -20.08 -16.86 1.28
CA VAL A 195 -19.31 -16.85 0.04
C VAL A 195 -20.22 -16.91 -1.20
N ALA A 196 -21.41 -17.53 -1.12
CA ALA A 196 -22.31 -17.64 -2.26
C ALA A 196 -22.98 -16.30 -2.60
N SER A 197 -23.54 -15.61 -1.60
CA SER A 197 -24.11 -14.26 -1.80
C SER A 197 -23.07 -13.26 -2.27
N LEU A 198 -21.85 -13.39 -1.75
CA LEU A 198 -20.72 -12.59 -2.19
C LEU A 198 -20.29 -12.96 -3.64
N GLN A 199 -20.34 -14.23 -4.05
CA GLN A 199 -20.07 -14.64 -5.44
C GLN A 199 -21.04 -14.03 -6.45
N ASP A 200 -22.30 -13.83 -6.07
CA ASP A 200 -23.31 -13.19 -6.90
C ASP A 200 -22.94 -11.72 -7.25
N LEU A 201 -22.03 -11.08 -6.51
CA LEU A 201 -21.51 -9.73 -6.82
C LEU A 201 -20.57 -9.69 -8.04
N ALA A 202 -19.94 -10.81 -8.40
CA ALA A 202 -18.88 -10.82 -9.42
C ALA A 202 -19.36 -10.34 -10.79
N MET A 203 -20.57 -10.77 -11.19
CA MET A 203 -21.15 -10.40 -12.49
C MET A 203 -21.57 -8.92 -12.54
N PRO A 204 -22.37 -8.38 -11.58
CA PRO A 204 -22.64 -6.95 -11.50
C PRO A 204 -21.37 -6.11 -11.50
N LEU A 205 -20.37 -6.48 -10.69
CA LEU A 205 -19.11 -5.76 -10.64
C LEU A 205 -18.42 -5.73 -12.01
N THR A 206 -18.31 -6.88 -12.68
CA THR A 206 -17.71 -6.97 -14.02
C THR A 206 -18.40 -6.05 -15.03
N LEU A 207 -19.73 -5.94 -14.98
CA LEU A 207 -20.49 -5.10 -15.90
C LEU A 207 -20.34 -3.62 -15.58
N ILE A 208 -20.34 -3.23 -14.30
CA ILE A 208 -20.03 -1.86 -13.90
C ILE A 208 -18.64 -1.46 -14.40
N MET A 209 -17.66 -2.36 -14.30
CA MET A 209 -16.28 -2.11 -14.74
C MET A 209 -16.08 -2.04 -16.26
N ARG A 210 -17.06 -2.46 -17.08
CA ARG A 210 -17.01 -2.27 -18.53
C ARG A 210 -17.43 -0.87 -18.98
N SER A 211 -18.06 -0.10 -18.10
CA SER A 211 -18.43 1.28 -18.42
C SER A 211 -17.19 2.16 -18.54
N THR A 212 -17.20 3.06 -19.52
CA THR A 212 -16.12 4.04 -19.75
C THR A 212 -16.27 5.29 -18.88
N ASP A 213 -17.30 5.35 -18.03
CA ASP A 213 -17.57 6.49 -17.17
C ASP A 213 -16.56 6.58 -16.01
N THR A 214 -15.86 7.69 -15.89
CA THR A 214 -14.90 7.94 -14.81
C THR A 214 -15.57 8.11 -13.45
N ASP A 215 -16.87 8.43 -13.40
CA ASP A 215 -17.62 8.68 -12.17
C ASP A 215 -18.04 7.41 -11.43
N ILE A 216 -17.75 6.22 -11.99
CA ILE A 216 -18.13 4.94 -11.40
C ILE A 216 -17.65 4.80 -9.96
N ILE A 217 -16.37 5.08 -9.71
CA ILE A 217 -15.80 4.95 -8.36
C ILE A 217 -16.42 5.96 -7.41
N ARG A 218 -16.73 7.18 -7.87
CA ARG A 218 -17.38 8.20 -7.03
C ARG A 218 -18.76 7.71 -6.57
N ASP A 219 -19.56 7.18 -7.47
CA ASP A 219 -20.92 6.72 -7.15
C ASP A 219 -20.90 5.46 -6.25
N ILE A 220 -20.01 4.49 -6.51
CA ILE A 220 -19.84 3.34 -5.61
C ILE A 220 -19.34 3.79 -4.24
N THR A 221 -18.45 4.79 -4.19
CA THR A 221 -17.93 5.37 -2.96
C THR A 221 -19.05 6.04 -2.15
N GLU A 222 -19.92 6.80 -2.80
CA GLU A 222 -21.10 7.41 -2.17
C GLU A 222 -22.00 6.32 -1.55
N GLY A 223 -22.32 5.29 -2.32
CA GLY A 223 -23.13 4.17 -1.86
C GLY A 223 -22.53 3.38 -0.70
N ALA A 224 -21.22 3.15 -0.72
CA ALA A 224 -20.53 2.46 0.36
C ALA A 224 -20.48 3.28 1.67
N GLY A 225 -20.85 4.57 1.64
CA GLY A 225 -20.77 5.47 2.80
C GLY A 225 -19.45 6.25 2.91
N GLY A 226 -18.74 6.43 1.79
CA GLY A 226 -17.50 7.21 1.70
C GLY A 226 -16.25 6.36 1.38
N LYS A 227 -15.13 7.03 1.09
CA LYS A 227 -13.88 6.40 0.61
C LYS A 227 -13.37 5.31 1.54
N ARG A 228 -13.36 5.60 2.84
CA ARG A 228 -12.88 4.65 3.85
C ARG A 228 -13.77 3.43 3.93
N ALA A 229 -15.09 3.60 3.93
CA ALA A 229 -16.02 2.49 3.96
C ALA A 229 -15.87 1.60 2.71
N LEU A 230 -15.74 2.20 1.52
CA LEU A 230 -15.43 1.43 0.31
C LEU A 230 -14.10 0.68 0.41
N ALA A 231 -13.06 1.30 0.95
CA ALA A 231 -11.76 0.65 1.16
C ALA A 231 -11.88 -0.56 2.11
N THR A 232 -12.59 -0.42 3.22
CA THR A 232 -12.88 -1.54 4.14
C THR A 232 -13.61 -2.66 3.41
N VAL A 233 -14.65 -2.34 2.64
CA VAL A 233 -15.44 -3.31 1.88
C VAL A 233 -14.58 -4.08 0.88
N ILE A 234 -13.74 -3.38 0.10
CA ILE A 234 -12.80 -3.99 -0.84
C ILE A 234 -11.84 -4.94 -0.12
N VAL A 235 -11.20 -4.49 0.96
CA VAL A 235 -10.18 -5.28 1.66
C VAL A 235 -10.79 -6.50 2.35
N THR A 236 -11.92 -6.33 3.04
CA THR A 236 -12.62 -7.45 3.69
C THR A 236 -13.08 -8.46 2.65
N ASP A 237 -13.61 -8.02 1.51
CA ASP A 237 -14.04 -8.94 0.46
C ASP A 237 -12.87 -9.75 -0.14
N LEU A 238 -11.73 -9.08 -0.39
CA LEU A 238 -10.49 -9.75 -0.81
C LEU A 238 -10.03 -10.80 0.22
N CYS A 239 -10.08 -10.47 1.51
CA CYS A 239 -9.72 -11.40 2.58
C CYS A 239 -10.66 -12.60 2.69
N ASN A 240 -11.98 -12.40 2.56
CA ASN A 240 -12.99 -13.46 2.70
C ASN A 240 -12.95 -14.47 1.55
N GLN A 241 -12.56 -14.04 0.34
CA GLN A 241 -12.55 -14.92 -0.83
C GLN A 241 -11.38 -15.89 -0.90
N TRP A 242 -10.26 -15.58 -0.22
CA TRP A 242 -9.08 -16.45 -0.20
C TRP A 242 -8.64 -16.74 1.24
N PRO A 243 -9.43 -17.54 1.99
CA PRO A 243 -8.91 -18.12 3.20
C PRO A 243 -7.65 -18.93 2.86
N ALA A 244 -6.65 -18.83 3.71
CA ALA A 244 -5.35 -19.43 3.46
C ALA A 244 -5.50 -20.95 3.17
N ALA A 245 -4.84 -21.42 2.10
CA ALA A 245 -4.63 -22.83 1.74
C ALA A 245 -5.70 -23.58 0.91
N THR A 246 -6.78 -22.96 0.42
CA THR A 246 -7.71 -23.64 -0.52
C THR A 246 -7.47 -23.26 -1.99
N PRO A 247 -7.48 -24.23 -2.94
CA PRO A 247 -7.43 -23.93 -4.38
C PRO A 247 -8.59 -23.02 -4.79
N ALA A 248 -8.29 -21.99 -5.59
CA ALA A 248 -9.32 -21.06 -6.07
C ALA A 248 -10.28 -21.77 -7.05
N SER A 249 -11.59 -21.69 -6.77
CA SER A 249 -12.64 -22.09 -7.70
C SER A 249 -12.69 -21.16 -8.92
N SER A 250 -13.28 -21.60 -10.03
CA SER A 250 -13.42 -20.73 -11.22
C SER A 250 -14.28 -19.49 -10.95
N ALA A 251 -15.26 -19.60 -10.05
CA ALA A 251 -16.07 -18.47 -9.59
C ALA A 251 -15.21 -17.46 -8.80
N SER A 252 -14.37 -17.95 -7.88
CA SER A 252 -13.41 -17.12 -7.16
C SER A 252 -12.48 -16.40 -8.14
N LEU A 253 -11.91 -17.10 -9.13
CA LEU A 253 -11.02 -16.47 -10.12
C LEU A 253 -11.70 -15.34 -10.90
N ARG A 254 -12.92 -15.54 -11.41
CA ARG A 254 -13.70 -14.48 -12.09
C ARG A 254 -13.90 -13.27 -11.19
N ARG A 255 -14.20 -13.51 -9.91
CA ARG A 255 -14.42 -12.45 -8.95
C ARG A 255 -13.15 -11.67 -8.59
N ALA A 256 -12.01 -12.34 -8.46
CA ALA A 256 -10.70 -11.68 -8.34
C ALA A 256 -10.44 -10.75 -9.53
N ALA A 257 -10.77 -11.18 -10.75
CA ALA A 257 -10.60 -10.35 -11.95
C ALA A 257 -11.39 -9.03 -11.85
N SER A 258 -12.66 -9.13 -11.44
CA SER A 258 -13.54 -7.98 -11.24
C SER A 258 -13.03 -7.06 -10.14
N LEU A 259 -12.58 -7.62 -9.01
CA LEU A 259 -12.04 -6.84 -7.90
C LEU A 259 -10.71 -6.18 -8.23
N PHE A 260 -9.82 -6.82 -8.99
CA PHE A 260 -8.57 -6.22 -9.43
C PHE A 260 -8.80 -5.06 -10.39
N THR A 261 -9.79 -5.19 -11.27
CA THR A 261 -10.21 -4.09 -12.15
C THR A 261 -10.75 -2.91 -11.34
N LEU A 262 -11.62 -3.18 -10.37
CA LEU A 262 -12.15 -2.15 -9.47
C LEU A 262 -11.04 -1.51 -8.64
N LEU A 263 -10.11 -2.30 -8.10
CA LEU A 263 -9.01 -1.80 -7.30
C LEU A 263 -8.11 -0.88 -8.12
N ARG A 264 -7.86 -1.21 -9.39
CA ARG A 264 -7.12 -0.33 -10.32
C ARG A 264 -7.81 1.03 -10.43
N LEU A 265 -9.12 1.04 -10.71
CA LEU A 265 -9.91 2.27 -10.78
C LEU A 265 -9.94 3.02 -9.45
N ALA A 266 -10.06 2.33 -8.31
CA ALA A 266 -10.04 2.95 -6.99
C ALA A 266 -8.70 3.65 -6.71
N LEU A 267 -7.58 3.01 -7.08
CA LEU A 267 -6.25 3.61 -6.99
C LEU A 267 -6.09 4.80 -7.95
N ASP A 268 -6.67 4.74 -9.16
CA ASP A 268 -6.69 5.87 -10.11
C ASP A 268 -7.53 7.05 -9.60
N ASN A 269 -8.54 6.79 -8.76
CA ASN A 269 -9.44 7.80 -8.19
C ASN A 269 -9.04 8.25 -6.77
N GLY A 270 -7.79 7.99 -6.36
CA GLY A 270 -7.24 8.52 -5.11
C GLY A 270 -7.84 7.89 -3.85
N LEU A 271 -8.08 6.58 -3.84
CA LEU A 271 -8.38 5.79 -2.63
C LEU A 271 -7.14 5.08 -2.04
N THR A 272 -5.95 5.43 -2.53
CA THR A 272 -4.69 4.75 -2.16
C THR A 272 -4.41 4.78 -0.66
N GLU A 273 -4.64 5.91 0.01
CA GLU A 273 -4.38 6.06 1.45
C GLU A 273 -5.38 5.26 2.29
N GLU A 274 -6.67 5.33 1.94
CA GLU A 274 -7.73 4.57 2.61
C GLU A 274 -7.50 3.07 2.48
N LEU A 275 -7.24 2.57 1.26
CA LEU A 275 -6.94 1.16 1.00
C LEU A 275 -5.72 0.67 1.79
N GLN A 276 -4.66 1.48 1.88
CA GLN A 276 -3.47 1.15 2.68
C GLN A 276 -3.78 1.09 4.17
N SER A 277 -4.55 2.04 4.68
CA SER A 277 -4.94 2.07 6.10
C SER A 277 -5.79 0.87 6.51
N GLU A 278 -6.59 0.33 5.59
CA GLU A 278 -7.45 -0.83 5.79
C GLU A 278 -6.71 -2.16 5.54
N GLY A 279 -5.44 -2.15 5.14
CA GLY A 279 -4.60 -3.35 5.06
C GLY A 279 -4.54 -4.05 3.69
N ILE A 280 -4.84 -3.32 2.60
CA ILE A 280 -4.83 -3.88 1.22
C ILE A 280 -3.53 -4.60 0.84
N VAL A 281 -2.38 -4.17 1.37
CA VAL A 281 -1.07 -4.76 1.06
C VAL A 281 -1.00 -6.22 1.50
N ALA A 282 -1.48 -6.51 2.71
CA ALA A 282 -1.52 -7.86 3.23
C ALA A 282 -2.51 -8.71 2.44
N ALA A 283 -3.72 -8.18 2.19
CA ALA A 283 -4.77 -8.87 1.44
C ALA A 283 -4.31 -9.26 0.01
N LEU A 284 -3.76 -8.30 -0.75
CA LEU A 284 -3.23 -8.57 -2.09
C LEU A 284 -2.12 -9.61 -2.07
N THR A 285 -1.20 -9.51 -1.10
CA THR A 285 -0.11 -10.49 -0.99
C THR A 285 -0.64 -11.89 -0.70
N THR A 286 -1.61 -12.03 0.19
CA THR A 286 -2.26 -13.31 0.50
C THR A 286 -2.99 -13.89 -0.71
N ILE A 287 -3.66 -13.06 -1.50
CA ILE A 287 -4.29 -13.51 -2.75
C ILE A 287 -3.24 -13.98 -3.75
N CYS A 288 -2.16 -13.22 -3.95
CA CYS A 288 -1.06 -13.62 -4.81
C CYS A 288 -0.42 -14.95 -4.33
N CYS A 289 -0.31 -15.17 -3.02
CA CYS A 289 0.14 -16.45 -2.44
C CYS A 289 -0.79 -17.57 -2.89
N SER A 290 -2.09 -17.40 -2.70
CA SER A 290 -3.10 -18.40 -3.05
C SER A 290 -3.17 -18.68 -4.55
N LEU A 291 -3.11 -17.64 -5.38
CA LEU A 291 -3.07 -17.77 -6.85
C LEU A 291 -1.81 -18.51 -7.30
N SER A 292 -0.68 -18.23 -6.66
CA SER A 292 0.60 -18.87 -7.02
C SER A 292 0.67 -20.34 -6.62
N ALA A 293 -0.07 -20.77 -5.58
CA ALA A 293 0.03 -22.13 -5.03
C ALA A 293 -0.44 -23.24 -5.98
N ALA A 294 -1.28 -22.93 -6.97
CA ALA A 294 -1.77 -23.89 -7.95
C ALA A 294 -0.93 -23.86 -9.23
N THR A 295 -0.78 -25.00 -9.90
CA THR A 295 -0.12 -25.06 -11.21
C THR A 295 -0.90 -24.24 -12.25
N PRO A 296 -0.23 -23.44 -13.10
CA PRO A 296 -0.87 -22.54 -14.05
C PRO A 296 -1.30 -23.24 -15.34
N ALA A 297 -1.82 -24.47 -15.25
CA ALA A 297 -2.49 -25.10 -16.39
C ALA A 297 -3.70 -24.25 -16.90
N ASP A 298 -4.13 -23.29 -16.08
CA ASP A 298 -5.18 -22.31 -16.36
C ASP A 298 -4.57 -20.92 -16.62
N GLY A 299 -4.65 -20.44 -17.87
CA GLY A 299 -4.11 -19.14 -18.29
C GLY A 299 -4.69 -17.96 -17.51
N MET A 300 -5.95 -18.06 -17.06
CA MET A 300 -6.61 -17.03 -16.27
C MET A 300 -5.89 -16.75 -14.95
N ARG A 301 -5.34 -17.79 -14.30
CA ARG A 301 -4.60 -17.62 -13.05
C ARG A 301 -3.30 -16.84 -13.24
N ALA A 302 -2.60 -17.08 -14.35
CA ALA A 302 -1.36 -16.39 -14.65
C ALA A 302 -1.59 -14.90 -14.91
N GLU A 303 -2.67 -14.55 -15.62
CA GLU A 303 -3.11 -13.17 -15.83
C GLU A 303 -3.48 -12.48 -14.52
N LEU A 304 -4.33 -13.12 -13.70
CA LEU A 304 -4.70 -12.57 -12.39
C LEU A 304 -3.51 -12.37 -11.47
N LEU A 305 -2.57 -13.32 -11.46
CA LEU A 305 -1.36 -13.19 -10.67
C LEU A 305 -0.49 -12.02 -11.15
N HIS A 306 -0.38 -11.80 -12.46
CA HIS A 306 0.28 -10.62 -13.02
C HIS A 306 -0.42 -9.32 -12.58
N ASP A 307 -1.75 -9.26 -12.68
CA ASP A 307 -2.54 -8.11 -12.25
C ASP A 307 -2.38 -7.84 -10.75
N GLY A 308 -2.45 -8.89 -9.93
CA GLY A 308 -2.28 -8.81 -8.48
C GLY A 308 -0.89 -8.32 -8.08
N LEU A 309 0.18 -8.82 -8.73
CA LEU A 309 1.54 -8.32 -8.52
C LEU A 309 1.70 -6.87 -8.97
N SER A 310 1.11 -6.50 -10.10
CA SER A 310 1.17 -5.12 -10.61
C SER A 310 0.44 -4.15 -9.68
N LEU A 311 -0.73 -4.55 -9.17
CA LEU A 311 -1.47 -3.80 -8.15
C LEU A 311 -0.69 -3.70 -6.84
N LEU A 312 -0.04 -4.78 -6.41
CA LEU A 312 0.80 -4.79 -5.23
C LEU A 312 1.95 -3.79 -5.36
N VAL A 313 2.71 -3.82 -6.46
CA VAL A 313 3.78 -2.84 -6.74
C VAL A 313 3.23 -1.42 -6.74
N ARG A 314 2.08 -1.19 -7.38
CA ARG A 314 1.41 0.11 -7.39
C ARG A 314 1.03 0.60 -5.99
N VAL A 315 0.49 -0.27 -5.15
CA VAL A 315 0.15 0.08 -3.76
C VAL A 315 1.41 0.36 -2.94
N LEU A 316 2.50 -0.38 -3.16
CA LEU A 316 3.78 -0.15 -2.47
C LEU A 316 4.40 1.20 -2.86
N ASN A 317 4.17 1.67 -4.08
CA ASN A 317 4.64 2.95 -4.61
C ASN A 317 3.90 4.20 -4.05
N GLY A 318 3.06 4.07 -3.03
CA GLY A 318 2.46 5.23 -2.32
C GLY A 318 3.46 6.02 -1.44
N PRO A 319 2.98 7.02 -0.66
CA PRO A 319 3.82 7.93 0.12
C PRO A 319 4.89 7.25 0.99
N TRP A 320 6.08 7.85 1.05
CA TRP A 320 7.32 7.34 1.66
C TRP A 320 7.20 6.84 3.11
N GLN A 321 6.22 7.37 3.80
CA GLN A 321 6.13 7.51 5.24
C GLN A 321 5.71 6.18 5.87
N GLN A 322 5.02 5.37 5.06
CA GLN A 322 4.57 4.04 5.42
C GLN A 322 5.18 2.96 4.54
N VAL A 323 6.16 3.26 3.67
CA VAL A 323 6.72 2.26 2.75
C VAL A 323 7.36 1.10 3.50
N GLY A 324 8.13 1.37 4.56
CA GLY A 324 8.74 0.32 5.39
C GLY A 324 7.70 -0.56 6.08
N VAL A 325 6.60 0.02 6.59
CA VAL A 325 5.50 -0.73 7.22
C VAL A 325 4.77 -1.59 6.19
N ARG A 326 4.48 -1.05 5.02
CA ARG A 326 3.79 -1.76 3.93
C ARG A 326 4.63 -2.92 3.40
N ILE A 327 5.93 -2.71 3.17
CA ILE A 327 6.83 -3.82 2.80
C ILE A 327 6.91 -4.86 3.90
N ALA A 328 6.97 -4.45 5.16
CA ALA A 328 6.96 -5.40 6.27
C ALA A 328 5.65 -6.23 6.31
N GLN A 329 4.49 -5.60 6.09
CA GLN A 329 3.20 -6.29 5.95
C GLN A 329 3.22 -7.27 4.77
N CYS A 330 3.75 -6.85 3.62
CA CYS A 330 3.89 -7.67 2.42
C CYS A 330 4.77 -8.91 2.70
N ILE A 331 5.94 -8.74 3.30
CA ILE A 331 6.82 -9.84 3.68
C ILE A 331 6.12 -10.80 4.66
N LYS A 332 5.48 -10.26 5.70
CA LYS A 332 4.73 -11.05 6.70
C LYS A 332 3.57 -11.84 6.08
N ALA A 333 2.89 -11.27 5.08
CA ALA A 333 1.80 -11.89 4.35
C ALA A 333 2.25 -12.94 3.32
N GLY A 334 3.57 -13.14 3.17
CA GLY A 334 4.13 -14.22 2.37
C GLY A 334 4.70 -13.80 1.02
N LEU A 335 5.14 -12.54 0.85
CA LEU A 335 5.75 -12.07 -0.40
C LEU A 335 6.78 -13.06 -0.97
N PHE A 336 7.74 -13.54 -0.17
CA PHE A 336 8.75 -14.50 -0.63
C PHE A 336 8.18 -15.87 -1.03
N VAL A 337 7.03 -16.27 -0.46
CA VAL A 337 6.30 -17.47 -0.89
C VAL A 337 5.67 -17.26 -2.26
N VAL A 338 5.03 -16.10 -2.49
CA VAL A 338 4.54 -15.70 -3.82
C VAL A 338 5.66 -15.83 -4.82
N LEU A 339 6.75 -15.10 -4.59
CA LEU A 339 7.85 -14.95 -5.53
C LEU A 339 8.49 -16.29 -5.88
N ARG A 340 8.73 -17.13 -4.88
CA ARG A 340 9.18 -18.51 -5.06
C ARG A 340 8.30 -19.27 -6.03
N THR A 341 6.99 -19.18 -5.83
CA THR A 341 6.04 -20.03 -6.53
C THR A 341 5.76 -19.50 -7.93
N VAL A 342 5.70 -18.18 -8.09
CA VAL A 342 5.57 -17.53 -9.40
C VAL A 342 6.81 -17.78 -10.27
N ALA A 343 8.02 -17.80 -9.69
CA ALA A 343 9.27 -17.95 -10.43
C ALA A 343 9.29 -19.15 -11.41
N ARG A 344 8.58 -20.23 -11.06
CA ARG A 344 8.49 -21.47 -11.84
C ARG A 344 7.75 -21.31 -13.17
N TRP A 345 6.92 -20.29 -13.30
CA TRP A 345 5.99 -20.13 -14.43
C TRP A 345 5.91 -18.69 -14.94
N LEU A 346 6.96 -17.90 -14.70
CA LEU A 346 6.99 -16.51 -15.10
C LEU A 346 6.86 -16.35 -16.62
N SER A 347 5.94 -15.51 -17.05
CA SER A 347 6.06 -14.83 -18.33
C SER A 347 7.28 -13.89 -18.30
N PRO A 348 7.82 -13.49 -19.46
CA PRO A 348 8.88 -12.48 -19.51
C PRO A 348 8.49 -11.16 -18.80
N ALA A 349 7.22 -10.74 -18.91
CA ALA A 349 6.70 -9.56 -18.23
C ALA A 349 6.76 -9.69 -16.70
N ASN A 350 6.32 -10.82 -16.15
CA ASN A 350 6.42 -11.07 -14.71
C ASN A 350 7.88 -11.15 -14.25
N THR A 351 8.76 -11.73 -15.07
CA THR A 351 10.20 -11.82 -14.76
C THR A 351 10.80 -10.43 -14.58
N ASN A 352 10.48 -9.50 -15.48
CA ASN A 352 10.96 -8.12 -15.40
C ASN A 352 10.42 -7.39 -14.16
N LEU A 353 9.14 -7.57 -13.85
CA LEU A 353 8.53 -7.00 -12.64
C LEU A 353 9.22 -7.51 -11.37
N LEU A 354 9.53 -8.81 -11.30
CA LEU A 354 10.23 -9.38 -10.15
C LEU A 354 11.69 -8.93 -10.07
N ILE A 355 12.36 -8.82 -11.23
CA ILE A 355 13.70 -8.24 -11.29
C ILE A 355 13.65 -6.81 -10.73
N GLU A 356 12.77 -5.95 -11.22
CA GLU A 356 12.63 -4.57 -10.73
C GLU A 356 12.33 -4.51 -9.23
N LEU A 357 11.44 -5.37 -8.72
CA LEU A 357 11.13 -5.45 -7.29
C LEU A 357 12.38 -5.81 -6.46
N PHE A 358 13.12 -6.83 -6.87
CA PHE A 358 14.33 -7.30 -6.16
C PHE A 358 15.53 -6.41 -6.34
N ARG A 359 15.56 -5.68 -7.45
CA ARG A 359 16.64 -4.82 -7.84
C ARG A 359 16.49 -3.44 -7.23
N GLU A 360 15.38 -2.79 -7.49
CA GLU A 360 15.21 -1.36 -7.23
C GLU A 360 14.32 -1.08 -6.02
N THR A 361 13.35 -1.94 -5.73
CA THR A 361 12.32 -1.63 -4.71
C THR A 361 12.70 -2.12 -3.31
N LEU A 362 13.05 -3.40 -3.16
CA LEU A 362 13.29 -3.99 -1.83
C LEU A 362 14.64 -3.60 -1.20
N PRO A 363 15.78 -3.63 -1.92
CA PRO A 363 17.09 -3.40 -1.29
C PRO A 363 17.21 -2.08 -0.51
N PRO A 364 16.73 -0.93 -1.02
CA PRO A 364 16.83 0.35 -0.31
C PRO A 364 15.99 0.42 0.97
N LEU A 365 15.06 -0.51 1.14
CA LEU A 365 14.12 -0.57 2.28
C LEU A 365 14.57 -1.56 3.35
N LEU A 366 15.56 -2.42 3.06
CA LEU A 366 16.15 -3.34 4.04
C LEU A 366 16.80 -2.65 5.26
N PRO A 367 17.33 -1.41 5.16
CA PRO A 367 17.82 -0.67 6.32
C PRO A 367 16.73 -0.18 7.29
N LEU A 368 15.45 -0.35 6.96
CA LEU A 368 14.33 0.04 7.82
C LEU A 368 14.01 -1.05 8.84
N ARG A 369 13.70 -0.64 10.08
CA ARG A 369 13.54 -1.57 11.20
C ARG A 369 12.32 -2.49 11.04
N PRO A 370 11.11 -2.03 10.64
CA PRO A 370 9.97 -2.91 10.39
C PRO A 370 10.28 -4.00 9.37
N VAL A 371 11.03 -3.65 8.32
CA VAL A 371 11.39 -4.58 7.24
C VAL A 371 12.36 -5.64 7.79
N ALA A 372 13.46 -5.22 8.41
CA ALA A 372 14.44 -6.15 8.98
C ALA A 372 13.83 -7.09 10.05
N ALA A 373 12.86 -6.59 10.83
CA ALA A 373 12.18 -7.36 11.86
C ALA A 373 11.40 -8.57 11.31
N VAL A 374 10.70 -8.39 10.19
CA VAL A 374 9.93 -9.48 9.56
C VAL A 374 10.78 -10.32 8.61
N LEU A 375 11.88 -9.76 8.12
CA LEU A 375 12.75 -10.40 7.14
C LEU A 375 13.40 -11.67 7.69
N HIS A 376 13.76 -11.67 8.98
CA HIS A 376 14.38 -12.84 9.61
C HIS A 376 13.50 -14.08 9.54
N GLU A 377 12.25 -13.96 10.01
CA GLU A 377 11.29 -15.06 9.98
C GLU A 377 10.94 -15.48 8.54
N ALA A 378 10.81 -14.52 7.64
CA ALA A 378 10.47 -14.79 6.25
C ALA A 378 11.59 -15.52 5.51
N LEU A 379 12.86 -15.15 5.74
CA LEU A 379 14.01 -15.80 5.12
C LEU A 379 14.23 -17.21 5.65
N LEU A 380 13.99 -17.47 6.94
CA LEU A 380 14.04 -18.83 7.49
C LEU A 380 13.06 -19.78 6.77
N LYS A 381 11.85 -19.30 6.46
CA LYS A 381 10.83 -20.09 5.73
C LYS A 381 11.22 -20.44 4.29
N VAL A 382 12.19 -19.73 3.71
CA VAL A 382 12.68 -19.98 2.34
C VAL A 382 14.16 -20.39 2.30
N HIS A 383 14.80 -20.59 3.45
CA HIS A 383 16.24 -20.81 3.54
C HIS A 383 16.65 -22.13 2.90
N ASP A 384 15.91 -23.21 3.20
CA ASP A 384 16.24 -24.60 2.83
C ASP A 384 15.96 -24.93 1.36
N MET A 385 15.69 -23.91 0.55
CA MET A 385 15.32 -24.07 -0.83
C MET A 385 16.48 -23.79 -1.78
N ASP A 386 16.76 -24.77 -2.63
CA ASP A 386 17.66 -24.60 -3.76
C ASP A 386 17.02 -23.68 -4.81
N SER A 387 17.38 -22.40 -4.77
CA SER A 387 16.80 -21.38 -5.64
C SER A 387 17.10 -21.64 -7.12
N ALA A 388 18.17 -22.39 -7.44
CA ALA A 388 18.53 -22.74 -8.81
C ALA A 388 17.53 -23.71 -9.46
N LEU A 389 16.80 -24.50 -8.67
CA LEU A 389 15.78 -25.43 -9.18
C LEU A 389 14.47 -24.73 -9.57
N TYR A 390 14.19 -23.54 -9.04
CA TYR A 390 12.87 -22.89 -9.16
C TYR A 390 12.87 -21.60 -9.96
N ILE A 391 14.03 -20.96 -10.14
CA ILE A 391 14.15 -19.69 -10.85
C ILE A 391 14.85 -19.96 -12.20
N PRO A 392 14.09 -20.07 -13.31
CA PRO A 392 14.65 -20.45 -14.61
C PRO A 392 15.47 -19.32 -15.25
N SER A 393 15.19 -18.07 -14.90
CA SER A 393 15.94 -16.92 -15.41
C SER A 393 17.25 -16.75 -14.62
N PRO A 394 18.43 -16.86 -15.27
CA PRO A 394 19.72 -16.64 -14.60
C PRO A 394 19.80 -15.26 -13.97
N GLU A 395 19.23 -14.24 -14.63
CA GLU A 395 19.21 -12.89 -14.10
C GLU A 395 18.39 -12.81 -12.82
N LEU A 396 17.17 -13.36 -12.83
CA LEU A 396 16.30 -13.33 -11.66
C LEU A 396 16.90 -14.12 -10.50
N LEU A 397 17.56 -15.25 -10.77
CA LEU A 397 18.26 -16.02 -9.74
C LEU A 397 19.40 -15.20 -9.12
N ARG A 398 20.15 -14.49 -9.97
CA ARG A 398 21.25 -13.61 -9.57
C ARG A 398 20.76 -12.47 -8.68
N VAL A 399 19.68 -11.78 -9.06
CA VAL A 399 19.12 -10.67 -8.27
C VAL A 399 18.52 -11.18 -6.94
N TRP A 400 17.89 -12.36 -6.96
CA TRP A 400 17.29 -13.01 -5.79
C TRP A 400 18.33 -13.42 -4.76
N ASN A 401 19.41 -14.11 -5.17
CA ASN A 401 20.47 -14.54 -4.26
C ASN A 401 21.11 -13.34 -3.55
N ARG A 402 21.30 -12.23 -4.27
CA ARG A 402 21.80 -10.97 -3.69
C ARG A 402 20.85 -10.39 -2.65
N LEU A 403 19.55 -10.36 -2.94
CA LEU A 403 18.54 -9.92 -1.98
C LEU A 403 18.54 -10.83 -0.73
N LYS A 404 18.67 -12.15 -0.91
CA LYS A 404 18.76 -13.13 0.19
C LYS A 404 19.99 -12.89 1.05
N GLU A 405 21.16 -12.70 0.45
CA GLU A 405 22.41 -12.38 1.15
C GLU A 405 22.31 -11.06 1.93
N GLN A 406 21.77 -10.01 1.31
CA GLN A 406 21.49 -8.74 1.97
C GLN A 406 20.57 -8.96 3.16
N GLY A 407 19.45 -9.64 2.94
CA GLY A 407 18.48 -9.87 3.98
C GLY A 407 19.06 -10.66 5.15
N ILE A 408 19.86 -11.69 4.91
CA ILE A 408 20.59 -12.43 5.95
C ILE A 408 21.50 -11.48 6.73
N SER A 409 22.34 -10.70 6.04
CA SER A 409 23.23 -9.72 6.68
C SER A 409 22.43 -8.73 7.55
N ARG A 410 21.33 -8.18 7.04
CA ARG A 410 20.49 -7.24 7.80
C ARG A 410 19.81 -7.90 8.98
N THR A 411 19.44 -9.17 8.90
CA THR A 411 18.87 -9.91 10.03
C THR A 411 19.90 -10.19 11.12
N VAL A 412 21.17 -10.46 10.77
CA VAL A 412 22.26 -10.58 11.76
C VAL A 412 22.44 -9.27 12.51
N VAL A 413 22.49 -8.15 11.79
CA VAL A 413 22.61 -6.82 12.43
C VAL A 413 21.36 -6.48 13.23
N PHE A 414 20.17 -6.83 12.74
CA PHE A 414 18.91 -6.62 13.46
C PHE A 414 18.83 -7.44 14.75
N SER A 415 19.22 -8.72 14.73
CA SER A 415 19.30 -9.56 15.92
C SER A 415 20.32 -9.00 16.90
N ALA A 416 21.52 -8.65 16.43
CA ALA A 416 22.52 -7.99 17.27
C ALA A 416 21.99 -6.66 17.84
N TYR A 417 21.24 -5.87 17.05
CA TYR A 417 20.61 -4.63 17.50
C TYR A 417 19.49 -4.87 18.52
N LYS A 418 18.67 -5.91 18.33
CA LYS A 418 17.58 -6.29 19.25
C LYS A 418 18.17 -6.78 20.56
N ASP A 419 19.21 -7.60 20.50
CA ASP A 419 19.96 -8.07 21.66
C ASP A 419 20.71 -6.90 22.32
N ARG A 420 21.20 -5.93 21.54
CA ARG A 420 21.83 -4.66 21.97
C ARG A 420 20.85 -3.51 22.23
N SER A 421 19.54 -3.79 22.25
CA SER A 421 18.67 -3.03 23.15
C SER A 421 19.05 -3.31 24.62
N SER A 422 19.87 -4.35 24.85
CA SER A 422 20.72 -4.43 26.04
C SER A 422 21.63 -3.22 26.15
N GLU A 423 21.84 -2.89 27.39
CA GLU A 423 22.48 -1.70 27.91
C GLU A 423 23.87 -1.40 27.30
N THR A 424 24.52 -2.37 26.66
CA THR A 424 25.95 -2.37 26.26
C THR A 424 26.27 -1.77 24.89
N ALA A 425 25.28 -1.37 24.09
CA ALA A 425 25.55 -0.75 22.78
C ALA A 425 26.38 0.54 22.93
N LEU A 426 27.54 0.63 22.28
CA LEU A 426 28.35 1.85 22.32
C LEU A 426 27.72 2.97 21.50
N VAL A 427 27.59 4.15 22.08
CA VAL A 427 27.07 5.36 21.45
C VAL A 427 27.94 6.55 21.83
N ALA A 428 28.19 7.43 20.86
CA ALA A 428 28.95 8.64 21.08
C ALA A 428 28.09 9.77 21.70
N CYS A 429 28.71 10.59 22.54
CA CYS A 429 28.09 11.79 23.07
C CYS A 429 27.70 12.76 21.94
N SER A 430 26.47 13.27 22.01
CA SER A 430 25.93 14.21 21.02
C SER A 430 26.54 15.61 21.13
N ASN A 431 27.13 15.97 22.27
CA ASN A 431 27.94 17.18 22.39
C ASN A 431 29.20 17.01 21.55
N LEU A 432 29.31 17.78 20.46
CA LEU A 432 30.38 17.62 19.48
C LEU A 432 31.80 17.82 20.05
N ASP A 433 31.93 18.63 21.10
CA ASP A 433 33.18 18.84 21.84
C ASP A 433 33.55 17.68 22.79
N CYS A 434 32.62 16.76 23.06
CA CYS A 434 32.83 15.59 23.90
C CYS A 434 33.16 14.35 23.05
N CYS A 435 34.19 13.60 23.42
CA CYS A 435 34.66 12.42 22.67
C CYS A 435 34.28 11.10 23.32
N ASN A 436 33.45 11.16 24.37
CA ASN A 436 33.07 9.98 25.12
C ASN A 436 32.15 9.10 24.27
N ILE A 437 32.61 7.88 24.00
CA ILE A 437 31.81 6.78 23.47
C ILE A 437 31.56 5.82 24.62
N TRP A 438 30.30 5.67 25.02
CA TRP A 438 29.90 4.94 26.22
C TRP A 438 28.78 3.97 25.88
N GLU A 439 28.57 3.01 26.76
CA GLU A 439 27.41 2.14 26.69
C GLU A 439 26.11 2.95 26.79
N ARG A 440 25.13 2.62 25.96
CA ARG A 440 23.90 3.39 25.75
C ARG A 440 23.13 3.62 27.04
N HIS A 441 23.06 2.64 27.92
CA HIS A 441 22.33 2.77 29.19
C HIS A 441 22.94 3.81 30.13
N ALA A 442 24.25 4.05 30.03
CA ALA A 442 24.95 5.07 30.80
C ALA A 442 24.74 6.49 30.22
N MET A 443 24.18 6.59 29.01
CA MET A 443 23.93 7.86 28.33
C MET A 443 22.59 8.46 28.74
N LYS A 444 22.58 9.78 28.97
CA LYS A 444 21.41 10.58 29.30
C LYS A 444 20.72 11.06 28.03
N ARG A 445 19.41 10.83 27.91
CA ARG A 445 18.58 11.32 26.80
C ARG A 445 18.18 12.77 27.03
N CYS A 446 18.06 13.54 25.95
CA CYS A 446 17.39 14.84 26.02
C CYS A 446 15.92 14.66 26.42
N GLY A 447 15.42 15.45 27.37
CA GLY A 447 14.03 15.40 27.81
C GLY A 447 13.02 15.91 26.77
N GLY A 448 13.46 16.78 25.86
CA GLY A 448 12.64 17.32 24.77
C GLY A 448 12.54 16.33 23.60
N CYS A 449 13.54 16.31 22.72
CA CYS A 449 13.49 15.49 21.51
C CYS A 449 13.72 13.99 21.73
N ARG A 450 14.34 13.58 22.85
CA ARG A 450 14.72 12.19 23.14
C ARG A 450 15.69 11.54 22.13
N HIS A 451 16.09 12.23 21.06
CA HIS A 451 17.02 11.75 20.04
C HIS A 451 18.49 11.96 20.39
N ARG A 452 18.83 13.01 21.14
CA ARG A 452 20.22 13.31 21.52
C ARG A 452 20.59 12.57 22.81
N LEU A 453 21.76 11.94 22.80
CA LEU A 453 22.33 11.17 23.91
C LEU A 453 23.61 11.84 24.42
N TYR A 454 23.74 11.99 25.73
CA TYR A 454 24.85 12.70 26.38
C TYR A 454 25.45 11.87 27.51
N CYS A 455 26.77 11.83 27.61
CA CYS A 455 27.43 11.18 28.75
C CYS A 455 27.18 11.92 30.08
N SER A 456 26.77 13.19 30.06
CA SER A 456 26.54 13.99 31.26
C SER A 456 25.54 15.13 31.04
N ARG A 457 24.97 15.66 32.15
CA ARG A 457 24.13 16.87 32.12
C ARG A 457 24.93 18.11 31.69
N SER A 458 26.24 18.14 31.97
CA SER A 458 27.12 19.23 31.53
C SER A 458 27.21 19.26 30.00
N CYS A 459 27.47 18.11 29.38
CA CYS A 459 27.49 17.99 27.91
C CYS A 459 26.15 18.36 27.27
N GLN A 460 25.02 17.96 27.87
CA GLN A 460 23.70 18.38 27.39
C GLN A 460 23.53 19.91 27.44
N ARG A 461 23.92 20.57 28.54
CA ARG A 461 23.82 22.02 28.67
C ARG A 461 24.73 22.77 27.70
N GLN A 462 25.94 22.25 27.46
CA GLN A 462 26.87 22.82 26.49
C GLN A 462 26.32 22.73 25.08
N ASP A 463 25.86 21.55 24.67
CA ASP A 463 25.25 21.32 23.35
C ASP A 463 23.96 22.14 23.16
N TRP A 464 23.16 22.28 24.21
CA TRP A 464 21.97 23.13 24.21
C TRP A 464 22.28 24.60 23.93
N ARG A 465 23.36 25.13 24.54
CA ARG A 465 23.73 26.54 24.42
C ARG A 465 24.54 26.85 23.17
N TYR A 466 25.44 25.96 22.78
CA TYR A 466 26.48 26.23 21.79
C TYR A 466 26.50 25.25 20.60
N GLY A 467 25.80 24.12 20.70
CA GLY A 467 25.74 23.08 19.66
C GLY A 467 24.50 23.13 18.78
N ASN A 468 23.79 24.26 18.74
CA ASN A 468 22.52 24.47 18.03
C ASN A 468 21.34 23.56 18.45
N HIS A 469 21.53 22.67 19.43
CA HIS A 469 20.48 21.73 19.81
C HIS A 469 19.19 22.43 20.26
N ARG A 470 19.25 23.62 20.88
CA ARG A 470 18.04 24.38 21.25
C ARG A 470 17.11 24.66 20.06
N LEU A 471 17.67 24.95 18.89
CA LEU A 471 16.91 25.25 17.66
C LEU A 471 16.35 23.97 17.05
N ASP A 472 17.13 22.89 17.08
CA ASP A 472 16.77 21.62 16.46
C ASP A 472 15.88 20.75 17.35
N CYS A 473 15.85 20.99 18.67
CA CYS A 473 15.16 20.11 19.60
C CYS A 473 13.66 19.99 19.29
N ALA A 474 13.00 21.10 18.95
CA ALA A 474 11.58 21.09 18.61
C ALA A 474 11.34 20.35 17.27
N LYS A 475 12.19 20.60 16.26
CA LYS A 475 12.12 19.93 14.95
C LYS A 475 12.31 18.43 15.08
N LEU A 476 13.27 18.01 15.90
CA LEU A 476 13.52 16.60 16.18
C LEU A 476 12.43 15.97 17.04
N ALA A 477 11.69 16.73 17.84
CA ALA A 477 10.64 16.19 18.70
C ALA A 477 9.35 15.85 17.96
N ILE A 478 9.10 16.51 16.82
CA ILE A 478 7.93 16.29 15.98
C ILE A 478 8.39 15.39 14.84
N PRO A 479 7.89 14.14 14.73
CA PRO A 479 8.17 13.31 13.58
C PRO A 479 7.74 14.06 12.31
N ASP A 480 8.69 14.41 11.44
CA ASP A 480 8.36 14.89 10.10
C ASP A 480 7.67 13.72 9.40
N SER A 481 6.39 13.89 9.06
CA SER A 481 5.65 12.81 8.44
C SER A 481 6.31 12.38 7.14
N LEU A 482 7.06 13.24 6.43
CA LEU A 482 7.76 12.96 5.18
C LEU A 482 9.11 12.23 5.34
N ASP A 483 9.63 12.11 6.57
CA ASP A 483 10.93 11.49 6.83
C ASP A 483 10.79 10.00 7.18
N MET A 484 11.43 9.12 6.40
CA MET A 484 11.44 7.66 6.63
C MET A 484 12.13 7.27 7.94
N LEU A 485 13.03 8.10 8.44
CA LEU A 485 13.74 7.93 9.71
C LEU A 485 13.16 8.83 10.81
N SER A 486 11.94 9.37 10.60
CA SER A 486 11.22 10.14 11.61
C SER A 486 10.95 9.32 12.88
N HIS A 487 10.67 8.03 12.71
CA HIS A 487 10.51 7.12 13.83
C HIS A 487 11.87 6.80 14.44
N TYR A 488 12.03 7.09 15.74
CA TYR A 488 13.33 7.00 16.42
C TYR A 488 13.98 5.62 16.28
N ALA A 489 13.20 4.54 16.28
CA ALA A 489 13.75 3.20 16.28
C ALA A 489 14.31 2.79 14.91
N ASP A 490 13.73 3.31 13.83
CA ASP A 490 14.25 3.13 12.47
C ASP A 490 15.60 3.79 12.34
N ARG A 491 15.66 5.06 12.73
CA ARG A 491 16.87 5.85 12.79
C ARG A 491 18.00 5.17 13.59
N GLU A 492 17.69 4.68 14.79
CA GLU A 492 18.67 3.98 15.64
C GLU A 492 19.15 2.66 15.03
N PHE A 493 18.25 1.92 14.38
CA PHE A 493 18.62 0.70 13.67
C PHE A 493 19.49 1.02 12.45
N THR A 494 19.16 2.05 11.67
CA THR A 494 19.96 2.51 10.53
C THR A 494 21.37 2.96 10.97
N ILE A 495 21.49 3.68 12.09
CA ILE A 495 22.80 4.01 12.69
C ILE A 495 23.58 2.74 13.05
N ALA A 496 22.93 1.75 13.69
CA ALA A 496 23.57 0.49 14.03
C ALA A 496 24.03 -0.27 12.78
N LEU A 497 23.24 -0.20 11.70
CA LEU A 497 23.56 -0.77 10.41
C LEU A 497 24.79 -0.13 9.76
N LEU A 498 24.86 1.20 9.75
CA LEU A 498 26.00 1.91 9.18
C LEU A 498 27.27 1.76 10.02
N ASN A 499 27.15 1.66 11.35
CA ASN A 499 28.27 1.27 12.21
C ASN A 499 28.81 -0.10 11.79
N HIS A 500 27.93 -1.08 11.63
CA HIS A 500 28.31 -2.42 11.19
C HIS A 500 28.97 -2.37 9.80
N ASP A 501 28.33 -1.72 8.83
CA ASP A 501 28.83 -1.65 7.45
C ASP A 501 30.17 -0.91 7.38
N TYR A 502 30.35 0.16 8.16
CA TYR A 502 31.62 0.86 8.29
C TYR A 502 32.70 -0.04 8.89
N GLU A 503 32.44 -0.73 10.00
CA GLU A 503 33.44 -1.59 10.64
C GLU A 503 33.89 -2.73 9.72
N VAL A 504 32.99 -3.30 8.93
CA VAL A 504 33.34 -4.34 7.95
C VAL A 504 34.13 -3.75 6.77
N GLN A 505 33.79 -2.54 6.30
CA GLN A 505 34.45 -1.91 5.13
C GLN A 505 35.63 -1.00 5.45
N ARG A 506 35.92 -0.69 6.72
CA ARG A 506 36.87 0.36 7.09
C ARG A 506 38.25 0.22 6.41
N SER A 507 38.71 -1.01 6.22
CA SER A 507 39.97 -1.31 5.52
C SER A 507 39.93 -0.97 4.03
N ALA A 508 38.79 -1.14 3.37
CA ALA A 508 38.58 -0.78 1.96
C ALA A 508 38.26 0.73 1.79
N ILE A 509 37.61 1.33 2.79
CA ILE A 509 37.29 2.77 2.81
C ILE A 509 38.53 3.62 3.04
N ALA A 510 39.47 3.19 3.89
CA ALA A 510 40.64 4.00 4.25
C ALA A 510 41.54 4.40 3.05
N PRO A 511 41.85 3.51 2.09
CA PRO A 511 42.52 3.90 0.85
C PRO A 511 41.74 4.92 0.02
N LEU A 512 40.41 4.77 -0.06
CA LEU A 512 39.55 5.73 -0.78
C LEU A 512 39.56 7.10 -0.12
N LEU A 513 39.55 7.15 1.22
CA LEU A 513 39.70 8.39 1.98
C LEU A 513 41.05 9.06 1.70
N LEU A 514 42.15 8.30 1.74
CA LEU A 514 43.48 8.83 1.42
C LEU A 514 43.54 9.40 0.00
N LYS A 515 43.01 8.66 -0.97
CA LYS A 515 42.92 9.10 -2.37
C LYS A 515 42.11 10.40 -2.50
N GLY A 516 40.99 10.48 -1.78
CA GLY A 516 40.17 11.69 -1.69
C GLY A 516 40.98 12.87 -1.15
N LEU A 517 41.68 12.70 -0.03
CA LEU A 517 42.51 13.73 0.59
C LEU A 517 43.60 14.25 -0.37
N LEU A 518 44.33 13.34 -1.03
CA LEU A 518 45.38 13.70 -2.01
C LEU A 518 44.81 14.50 -3.20
N ASN A 519 43.67 14.07 -3.75
CA ASN A 519 43.00 14.78 -4.83
C ASN A 519 42.56 16.18 -4.42
N LEU A 520 42.07 16.34 -3.18
CA LEU A 520 41.67 17.64 -2.67
C LEU A 520 42.86 18.56 -2.45
N MET A 521 43.89 18.09 -1.76
CA MET A 521 45.08 18.91 -1.49
C MET A 521 45.79 19.36 -2.77
N SER A 522 45.65 18.62 -3.87
CA SER A 522 46.19 18.98 -5.18
C SER A 522 45.36 20.06 -5.92
N ASN A 523 44.07 20.22 -5.60
CA ASN A 523 43.15 21.06 -6.38
C ASN A 523 42.52 22.21 -5.58
N ASN A 524 42.31 22.06 -4.26
CA ASN A 524 41.75 23.05 -3.35
C ASN A 524 41.90 22.62 -1.87
N LEU A 525 42.61 23.41 -1.06
CA LEU A 525 42.87 23.11 0.36
C LEU A 525 41.63 23.19 1.27
N ASN A 526 40.52 23.75 0.79
CA ASN A 526 39.34 24.02 1.63
C ASN A 526 38.18 23.02 1.45
N THR A 527 38.34 22.01 0.60
CA THR A 527 37.27 21.04 0.36
C THR A 527 37.25 19.99 1.47
N GLU A 528 36.07 19.64 1.95
CA GLU A 528 35.87 18.64 3.01
C GLU A 528 35.34 17.34 2.41
N LEU A 529 35.50 16.22 3.12
CA LEU A 529 35.07 14.90 2.65
C LEU A 529 33.91 14.32 3.45
N ALA A 530 33.04 13.59 2.75
CA ALA A 530 32.03 12.74 3.36
C ALA A 530 32.08 11.32 2.76
N ILE A 531 31.76 10.33 3.59
CA ILE A 531 31.51 8.96 3.12
C ILE A 531 30.04 8.88 2.74
N ARG A 532 29.77 8.76 1.44
CA ARG A 532 28.42 8.55 0.93
C ARG A 532 28.13 7.07 0.83
N TRP A 533 27.14 6.64 1.59
CA TRP A 533 26.52 5.33 1.61
C TRP A 533 25.33 5.33 0.68
N VAL A 534 25.36 4.44 -0.29
CA VAL A 534 24.26 4.27 -1.22
C VAL A 534 23.83 2.81 -1.21
N TYR A 535 22.54 2.58 -0.95
CA TYR A 535 21.91 1.28 -1.13
C TYR A 535 21.35 1.21 -2.54
N ARG A 536 22.23 1.01 -3.54
CA ARG A 536 21.88 0.88 -4.95
C ARG A 536 22.28 -0.47 -5.49
N TYR A 537 21.35 -1.13 -6.17
CA TYR A 537 21.65 -2.40 -6.83
C TYR A 537 22.74 -2.31 -7.89
N GLU A 538 22.76 -1.25 -8.70
CA GLU A 538 23.71 -1.08 -9.81
C GLU A 538 25.16 -0.99 -9.31
N ASP A 539 25.40 -0.20 -8.25
CA ASP A 539 26.72 -0.03 -7.64
C ASP A 539 27.23 -1.36 -7.06
N PHE A 540 26.32 -2.23 -6.61
CA PHE A 540 26.66 -3.55 -6.12
C PHE A 540 27.01 -4.56 -7.22
N TYR A 541 26.65 -4.29 -8.48
CA TYR A 541 26.99 -5.19 -9.59
C TYR A 541 28.43 -5.08 -10.05
N ALA A 542 28.97 -3.87 -10.01
CA ALA A 542 30.27 -3.58 -10.59
C ALA A 542 31.41 -4.32 -9.86
N ASN A 543 31.25 -4.64 -8.56
CA ASN A 543 32.41 -4.95 -7.73
C ASN A 543 32.71 -6.43 -7.49
N ASN A 544 31.82 -7.39 -7.81
CA ASN A 544 32.00 -8.86 -7.65
C ASN A 544 32.57 -9.42 -6.32
N GLU A 545 33.00 -8.58 -5.38
CA GLU A 545 33.54 -8.95 -4.08
C GLU A 545 32.42 -9.01 -3.03
N GLY A 546 32.50 -10.02 -2.17
CA GLY A 546 31.38 -10.54 -1.37
C GLY A 546 30.78 -9.61 -0.32
N PHE A 547 29.61 -10.04 0.18
CA PHE A 547 28.73 -9.42 1.19
C PHE A 547 28.35 -7.96 0.92
N LEU A 548 27.05 -7.76 0.69
CA LEU A 548 26.44 -6.49 0.33
C LEU A 548 26.43 -5.46 1.46
N LEU A 549 27.54 -4.75 1.45
CA LEU A 549 27.96 -3.61 2.22
C LEU A 549 27.62 -2.36 1.40
N ALA A 550 26.90 -1.38 1.95
CA ALA A 550 26.49 -0.19 1.18
C ALA A 550 27.68 0.42 0.41
N SER A 551 27.48 0.85 -0.84
CA SER A 551 28.57 1.37 -1.64
C SER A 551 29.06 2.67 -0.99
N ALA A 552 30.34 2.68 -0.62
CA ALA A 552 30.99 3.83 -0.02
C ALA A 552 31.71 4.62 -1.12
N THR A 553 31.27 5.86 -1.35
CA THR A 553 31.98 6.80 -2.23
C THR A 553 32.43 8.01 -1.43
N ILE A 554 33.58 8.56 -1.80
CA ILE A 554 34.13 9.74 -1.15
C ILE A 554 33.70 10.96 -1.96
N LEU A 555 32.91 11.84 -1.35
CA LEU A 555 32.41 13.04 -2.00
C LEU A 555 33.05 14.29 -1.40
N PRO A 556 33.43 15.27 -2.25
CA PRO A 556 33.74 16.60 -1.79
C PRO A 556 32.44 17.33 -1.37
N LEU A 557 32.44 17.95 -0.19
CA LEU A 557 31.23 18.51 0.41
C LEU A 557 30.69 19.76 -0.27
N ASP A 558 31.53 20.52 -0.94
CA ASP A 558 31.16 21.68 -1.77
C ASP A 558 30.21 21.30 -2.93
N ARG A 559 30.14 20.01 -3.29
CA ARG A 559 29.24 19.46 -4.30
C ARG A 559 28.02 18.74 -3.72
N THR A 560 27.75 18.95 -2.43
CA THR A 560 26.62 18.31 -1.75
C THR A 560 25.67 19.36 -1.19
N PRO A 561 24.40 19.00 -0.91
CA PRO A 561 23.49 19.86 -0.13
C PRO A 561 24.01 20.17 1.29
N TYR A 562 25.10 19.53 1.70
CA TYR A 562 25.73 19.65 3.01
C TYR A 562 26.99 20.52 2.99
N ALA A 563 27.17 21.33 1.93
CA ALA A 563 28.25 22.32 1.90
C ALA A 563 28.18 23.23 3.15
N GLY A 564 29.29 23.36 3.86
CA GLY A 564 29.36 24.14 5.10
C GLY A 564 28.80 23.42 6.34
N PHE A 565 28.50 22.12 6.27
CA PHE A 565 28.04 21.33 7.42
C PHE A 565 28.99 21.42 8.63
N TYR A 566 30.29 21.44 8.40
CA TYR A 566 31.26 21.63 9.48
C TYR A 566 31.43 23.10 9.87
N GLY A 567 31.01 24.05 9.03
CA GLY A 567 31.26 25.49 9.16
C GLY A 567 32.51 25.92 8.38
N ALA A 568 32.67 27.24 8.19
CA ALA A 568 33.81 27.78 7.44
C ALA A 568 35.16 27.40 8.10
N PRO A 569 36.25 27.22 7.33
CA PRO A 569 37.59 27.07 7.89
C PRO A 569 37.90 28.20 8.89
N GLY A 570 38.40 27.84 10.09
CA GLY A 570 38.70 28.81 11.14
C GLY A 570 37.48 29.35 11.92
N SER A 571 36.25 28.98 11.57
CA SER A 571 35.02 29.41 12.27
C SER A 571 34.99 29.02 13.76
N GLY A 572 35.78 28.02 14.15
CA GLY A 572 35.78 27.52 15.52
C GLY A 572 34.43 26.94 15.93
N THR A 573 33.59 26.47 15.01
CA THR A 573 32.39 25.73 15.40
C THR A 573 32.78 24.41 16.08
N PRO A 574 31.95 23.86 17.00
CA PRO A 574 32.21 22.54 17.58
C PRO A 574 32.37 21.43 16.54
N MET A 575 31.59 21.51 15.44
CA MET A 575 31.63 20.54 14.35
C MET A 575 32.95 20.61 13.57
N ARG A 576 33.42 21.83 13.22
CA ARG A 576 34.71 22.04 12.57
C ARG A 576 35.87 21.55 13.43
N ARG A 577 35.91 21.94 14.72
CA ARG A 577 36.97 21.48 15.65
C ARG A 577 37.02 19.96 15.78
N ALA A 578 35.86 19.31 15.78
CA ALA A 578 35.79 17.86 15.89
C ALA A 578 36.26 17.17 14.60
N PHE A 579 35.95 17.73 13.43
CA PHE A 579 36.44 17.27 12.13
C PHE A 579 37.95 17.48 11.96
N ASP A 580 38.47 18.68 12.27
CA ASP A 580 39.91 18.98 12.18
C ASP A 580 40.75 18.06 13.09
N ALA A 581 40.17 17.62 14.21
CA ALA A 581 40.78 16.62 15.10
C ALA A 581 40.62 15.16 14.62
N GLY A 582 39.99 14.93 13.47
CA GLY A 582 39.67 13.60 12.92
C GLY A 582 38.65 12.80 13.73
N ARG A 583 37.92 13.43 14.65
CA ARG A 583 37.00 12.76 15.58
C ARG A 583 35.58 12.65 15.06
N VAL A 584 35.24 13.43 14.04
CA VAL A 584 33.96 13.35 13.32
C VAL A 584 34.23 13.15 11.85
N MET A 585 33.51 12.22 11.26
CA MET A 585 33.40 12.08 9.81
C MET A 585 31.93 12.04 9.43
N LEU A 586 31.55 12.79 8.40
CA LEU A 586 30.18 12.81 7.92
C LEU A 586 29.94 11.59 7.04
N HIS A 587 28.94 10.81 7.42
CA HIS A 587 28.36 9.77 6.59
C HIS A 587 27.09 10.32 5.96
N MET A 588 26.94 10.20 4.65
CA MET A 588 25.74 10.56 3.91
C MET A 588 25.04 9.28 3.51
N LEU A 589 23.84 9.02 4.03
CA LEU A 589 23.03 7.88 3.62
C LEU A 589 22.02 8.33 2.57
N ASP A 590 22.11 7.77 1.37
CA ASP A 590 21.11 7.98 0.33
C ASP A 590 20.16 6.78 0.27
N LEU A 591 18.91 7.02 0.64
CA LEU A 591 17.82 6.08 0.42
C LEU A 591 17.10 6.49 -0.87
N ARG A 592 17.27 5.66 -1.89
CA ARG A 592 16.54 5.76 -3.16
C ARG A 592 15.36 4.82 -3.08
N VAL A 593 14.15 5.32 -3.14
CA VAL A 593 12.97 4.45 -3.27
C VAL A 593 12.34 4.77 -4.62
N PRO A 594 11.95 3.75 -5.40
CA PRO A 594 11.20 3.99 -6.63
C PRO A 594 9.91 4.75 -6.29
N TYR A 595 9.81 5.98 -6.78
CA TYR A 595 8.58 6.76 -6.75
C TYR A 595 7.79 6.48 -8.03
N PRO A 596 6.45 6.52 -8.03
CA PRO A 596 5.69 6.18 -9.22
C PRO A 596 6.09 7.07 -10.42
N VAL A 597 6.61 6.37 -11.42
CA VAL A 597 6.69 6.64 -12.86
C VAL A 597 7.70 7.67 -13.38
N TYR A 598 8.12 8.78 -12.72
CA TYR A 598 9.04 9.73 -13.41
C TYR A 598 10.15 10.45 -12.62
N SER A 599 10.32 10.25 -11.32
CA SER A 599 11.48 10.84 -10.61
C SER A 599 11.94 9.99 -9.43
N LEU A 600 13.20 9.57 -9.44
CA LEU A 600 13.85 9.04 -8.25
C LEU A 600 14.01 10.19 -7.24
N ASP A 601 13.13 10.26 -6.23
CA ASP A 601 13.40 11.12 -5.07
C ASP A 601 14.51 10.45 -4.26
N VAL A 602 15.62 11.16 -4.09
CA VAL A 602 16.77 10.67 -3.32
C VAL A 602 16.74 11.39 -1.99
N ARG A 603 16.46 10.65 -0.92
CA ARG A 603 16.55 11.20 0.43
C ARG A 603 17.93 10.92 1.00
N SER A 604 18.70 11.99 1.16
CA SER A 604 20.01 11.95 1.80
C SER A 604 19.88 12.26 3.29
N TYR A 605 20.60 11.51 4.12
CA TYR A 605 20.67 11.72 5.57
C TYR A 605 22.11 11.94 6.01
N ALA A 606 22.35 12.98 6.80
CA ALA A 606 23.67 13.30 7.35
C ALA A 606 23.86 12.66 8.73
N LEU A 607 24.90 11.84 8.86
CA LEU A 607 25.15 10.95 9.98
C LEU A 607 26.59 11.13 10.47
N PRO A 608 26.82 11.85 11.59
CA PRO A 608 28.17 12.01 12.10
C PRO A 608 28.67 10.70 12.74
N LEU A 609 29.63 10.05 12.07
CA LEU A 609 30.46 8.99 12.63
C LEU A 609 31.46 9.61 13.60
N ARG A 610 31.58 9.03 14.81
CA ARG A 610 32.47 9.55 15.85
C ARG A 610 33.53 8.51 16.16
N SER A 611 34.79 8.91 16.08
CA SER A 611 35.92 8.11 16.55
C SER A 611 36.31 8.57 17.95
N ALA A 612 36.55 7.62 18.86
CA ALA A 612 37.03 7.93 20.20
C ALA A 612 38.43 8.57 20.16
N THR A 613 39.24 8.18 19.17
CA THR A 613 40.65 8.58 19.08
C THR A 613 40.92 9.54 17.92
N GLY A 614 40.18 9.43 16.82
CA GLY A 614 40.41 10.16 15.57
C GLY A 614 41.72 9.81 14.87
N LYS A 615 42.38 8.71 15.28
CA LYS A 615 43.71 8.33 14.80
C LYS A 615 43.72 7.95 13.33
N LEU A 616 42.70 7.24 12.84
CA LEU A 616 42.63 6.88 11.43
C LEU A 616 42.63 8.13 10.55
N PHE A 617 41.71 9.05 10.78
CA PHE A 617 41.58 10.21 9.90
C PHE A 617 42.78 11.16 10.00
N THR A 618 43.25 11.46 11.22
CA THR A 618 44.47 12.28 11.41
C THR A 618 45.71 11.61 10.84
N GLY A 619 45.82 10.28 10.95
CA GLY A 619 46.88 9.48 10.37
C GLY A 619 46.86 9.48 8.84
N LEU A 620 45.68 9.29 8.23
CA LEU A 620 45.51 9.37 6.78
C LEU A 620 45.81 10.79 6.26
N HIS A 621 45.41 11.83 6.99
CA HIS A 621 45.75 13.21 6.62
C HIS A 621 47.25 13.47 6.68
N ARG A 622 47.94 13.02 7.74
CA ARG A 622 49.41 13.11 7.81
C ARG A 622 50.05 12.34 6.66
N LEU A 623 49.59 11.13 6.40
CA LEU A 623 50.09 10.30 5.32
C LEU A 623 49.90 10.98 3.95
N ALA A 624 48.77 11.65 3.73
CA ALA A 624 48.54 12.44 2.51
C ALA A 624 49.55 13.57 2.34
N VAL A 625 49.84 14.31 3.42
CA VAL A 625 50.88 15.36 3.45
C VAL A 625 52.25 14.78 3.11
N ASP A 626 52.61 13.65 3.71
CA ASP A 626 53.91 13.00 3.49
C ASP A 626 54.07 12.52 2.05
N ILE A 627 53.02 11.93 1.46
CA ILE A 627 52.99 11.51 0.05
C ILE A 627 53.19 12.72 -0.87
N MET A 628 52.46 13.81 -0.64
CA MET A 628 52.60 15.02 -1.45
C MET A 628 53.96 15.68 -1.32
N ALA A 629 54.54 15.72 -0.12
CA ALA A 629 55.89 16.24 0.11
C ALA A 629 56.95 15.41 -0.65
N ALA A 630 56.70 14.12 -0.85
CA ALA A 630 57.53 13.24 -1.66
C ALA A 630 57.28 13.35 -3.18
N GLY A 631 56.40 14.26 -3.63
CA GLY A 631 56.00 14.42 -5.02
C GLY A 631 55.05 13.33 -5.54
N GLY A 632 54.47 12.54 -4.63
CA GLY A 632 53.48 11.51 -4.95
C GLY A 632 52.08 12.08 -5.20
N SER A 633 51.18 11.19 -5.57
CA SER A 633 49.83 11.49 -6.04
C SER A 633 48.82 10.44 -5.58
N ALA A 634 47.55 10.66 -5.92
CA ALA A 634 46.48 9.68 -5.73
C ALA A 634 46.72 8.32 -6.43
N ALA A 635 47.62 8.25 -7.42
CA ALA A 635 48.00 6.99 -8.08
C ALA A 635 48.91 6.12 -7.20
N ASP A 636 49.58 6.70 -6.21
CA ASP A 636 50.59 6.02 -5.41
C ASP A 636 50.00 5.33 -4.16
N VAL A 637 48.70 5.47 -3.90
CA VAL A 637 48.02 5.00 -2.68
C VAL A 637 48.25 3.50 -2.40
N GLU A 638 48.32 2.66 -3.43
CA GLU A 638 48.55 1.22 -3.29
C GLU A 638 49.91 0.89 -2.64
N SER A 639 50.93 1.72 -2.90
CA SER A 639 52.26 1.59 -2.29
C SER A 639 52.26 1.79 -0.77
N TYR A 640 51.19 2.37 -0.22
CA TYR A 640 51.04 2.68 1.21
C TYR A 640 50.04 1.76 1.93
N ALA A 641 49.60 0.66 1.28
CA ALA A 641 48.59 -0.26 1.84
C ALA A 641 48.92 -0.78 3.25
N SER A 642 50.20 -1.06 3.55
CA SER A 642 50.64 -1.54 4.87
C SER A 642 50.49 -0.48 5.97
N GLN A 643 50.77 0.78 5.66
CA GLN A 643 50.62 1.91 6.58
C GLN A 643 49.14 2.20 6.83
N ILE A 644 48.32 2.16 5.78
CA ILE A 644 46.86 2.31 5.87
C ILE A 644 46.27 1.21 6.77
N ALA A 645 46.69 -0.05 6.58
CA ALA A 645 46.24 -1.17 7.40
C ALA A 645 46.63 -1.00 8.88
N ALA A 646 47.83 -0.46 9.17
CA ALA A 646 48.25 -0.15 10.53
C ALA A 646 47.35 0.94 11.16
N LEU A 647 47.06 2.01 10.45
CA LEU A 647 46.16 3.08 10.92
C LEU A 647 44.74 2.56 11.20
N VAL A 648 44.21 1.68 10.33
CA VAL A 648 42.90 1.05 10.54
C VAL A 648 42.88 0.16 11.79
N LYS A 649 43.99 -0.51 12.10
CA LYS A 649 44.14 -1.31 13.33
C LYS A 649 44.22 -0.45 14.58
N GLU A 650 44.76 0.76 14.48
CA GLU A 650 45.00 1.68 15.61
C GLU A 650 43.79 2.54 16.02
N ASP A 651 42.81 2.78 15.13
CA ASP A 651 41.71 3.73 15.36
C ASP A 651 40.83 3.38 16.57
N GLY A 652 40.82 2.11 16.97
CA GLY A 652 40.09 1.64 18.14
C GLY A 652 38.59 1.51 17.89
N LEU A 653 37.78 1.94 18.86
CA LEU A 653 36.32 1.88 18.83
C LEU A 653 35.73 3.11 18.11
N VAL A 654 34.82 2.88 17.18
CA VAL A 654 34.09 3.92 16.44
C VAL A 654 32.58 3.73 16.64
N ALA A 655 31.84 4.83 16.75
CA ALA A 655 30.38 4.79 16.86
C ALA A 655 29.73 6.05 16.27
N HIS A 656 28.69 5.89 15.46
CA HIS A 656 27.85 6.99 15.01
C HIS A 656 27.08 7.66 16.15
N SER A 657 26.77 8.95 15.97
CA SER A 657 25.91 9.75 16.85
C SER A 657 24.62 10.18 16.15
N ALA A 658 23.79 10.97 16.84
CA ALA A 658 22.45 11.36 16.38
C ALA A 658 22.42 11.92 14.94
N VAL A 659 21.52 11.40 14.10
CA VAL A 659 21.22 11.87 12.73
C VAL A 659 20.83 13.35 12.67
N VAL A 660 21.33 14.04 11.66
CA VAL A 660 20.86 15.36 11.27
C VAL A 660 20.06 15.19 9.98
N VAL A 661 18.75 15.41 10.07
CA VAL A 661 17.88 15.42 8.90
C VAL A 661 17.86 16.85 8.40
N MET A 662 18.44 17.10 7.24
CA MET A 662 18.24 18.37 6.54
C MET A 662 17.25 18.10 5.41
N GLN A 663 16.20 18.92 5.32
CA GLN A 663 15.29 18.83 4.19
C GLN A 663 16.07 19.12 2.90
N PRO A 664 15.83 18.38 1.82
CA PRO A 664 16.45 18.68 0.54
C PRO A 664 16.10 20.12 0.17
N VAL A 665 17.14 20.93 -0.08
CA VAL A 665 16.97 22.25 -0.70
C VAL A 665 16.32 21.98 -2.04
N GLY A 666 15.07 22.45 -2.23
CA GLY A 666 14.33 22.19 -3.46
C GLY A 666 15.15 22.68 -4.67
N PRO A 667 15.06 22.03 -5.83
CA PRO A 667 15.85 22.38 -7.02
C PRO A 667 15.59 23.79 -7.61
N GLY A 668 14.85 24.66 -6.90
CA GLY A 668 14.64 26.07 -7.22
C GLY A 668 15.29 27.08 -6.27
N ASP A 669 15.76 26.65 -5.08
CA ASP A 669 16.44 27.55 -4.14
C ASP A 669 17.91 27.66 -4.53
N THR A 670 18.16 28.46 -5.56
CA THR A 670 19.51 28.89 -5.90
C THR A 670 20.02 29.68 -4.69
N ILE A 671 21.15 29.25 -4.12
CA ILE A 671 21.89 30.02 -3.12
C ILE A 671 22.20 31.37 -3.75
N VAL A 672 21.39 32.38 -3.44
CA VAL A 672 21.70 33.78 -3.75
C VAL A 672 22.93 34.10 -2.93
N HIS A 673 24.08 34.17 -3.59
CA HIS A 673 25.24 34.86 -3.04
C HIS A 673 24.77 36.22 -2.54
N SER A 674 24.87 36.45 -1.23
CA SER A 674 24.76 37.77 -0.65
C SER A 674 25.88 38.64 -1.22
N GLN A 675 25.59 39.35 -2.30
CA GLN A 675 26.29 40.59 -2.64
C GLN A 675 25.87 41.63 -1.60
N GLY A 676 26.87 42.24 -0.99
CA GLY A 676 26.70 43.21 0.07
C GLY A 676 25.97 44.46 -0.38
N PHE A 677 25.24 45.05 0.56
CA PHE A 677 24.96 46.47 0.57
C PHE A 677 25.82 47.10 1.66
N ILE A 678 26.80 47.90 1.21
CA ILE A 678 27.31 49.06 1.94
C ILE A 678 26.64 50.27 1.29
N GLU A 679 25.63 50.80 1.97
CA GLU A 679 25.30 52.22 2.25
C GLU A 679 23.86 52.30 2.78
#